data_AF-A0A8F2W5B2-F1
#
_entry.id   AF-A0A8F2W5B2-F1
#
_cell.length_a   1.000
_cell.length_b   1.000
_cell.length_c   1.000
_cell.angle_alpha   90.00
_cell.angle_beta   90.00
_cell.angle_gamma   90.00
#
_symmetry.space_group_name_H-M   'P 1'
#
loop_
_entity.id
_entity.type
_entity.pdbx_description
1 polymer ?
#
loop_
_entity_poly.entity_id
_entity_poly.type
_entity_poly.pdbx_seq_one_letter_code
_entity_poly.pdbx_strand_id
1 'polypeptide(L)'
;MPSLVPIQGVSKIGVSADGMPASYAGGTLGNNSELHGAGHMGIGPLDRIIMSLESGLESEIEYALSTLTYYSCNEPKLLDFTSYSLMGRELIKYFIRPYHLIIEGKENEVRAEMMSLSCESLLSLRNAVQDLHNQQWLCQRENFRKFAAEALKFLSNWFYAPGGRKSHLSQFSELFRESFLYLLDTLDPLTCFYTNTSKNDSLFHTLLYILSHTSDRYVLLNTIKCLYHLLFVKTSETASKGAEDEETTDTSNCIDALSGEHLSIIVRTLMVNDDELTHATLSFLRQYLTSEALHAQYPTSVEASQRHRSRKLMHANSSTSNMHILLKQLPELIVAKLPLIDPHKFSSSLPVTFTKRSTYAGIPLSTPKLPKKLYNIIINFPEPLRATTWLRCCYEPYTQVTNPEDNTKDVAAGEVTQISLWKAYENQFEAIWKERLNPNWPNLLPAVEFIKNVSSAFPNSEAMVVNLPQTDPGAQPKKKFIIKGIQPRQFPVSVEVGNFEALRSIPATAEEKHSPSAPIGHIDVEAFEAALAAKNESLLQASVGLSGPEDTSAPWHSPINGVARDVLGKIVEELLEPDTDGVYKNVFRQYNRDWLPDLVYVNPGLVEQEYINGQWLLVRVTDAVHRVFVLGLFGITAVGTGSILFNIYANSDFGGMNKNKLKFSREEFDEKRANEAEDKHHQRLPSDPFIDGIDSLPLSAKFAIDIKCISTHRKAPLQMSQRKIDISQLEPQQLLEIRKSTEQEIQHFTQSLQALQTAQSKLQDCVNTIDNMESSKGEDLLVPMTASLYLPGKIAQKDRYLVDIGTGYFVEKDAQSARKVYQKKLSKLGDDAKKLKEILVQKNEILNNVTLVLRKKVMESQQQQEGQK
;
A
#
# COMPACT_ATOMS: atom_id res chain seq x y z
N MET A 1 -44.50 -16.59 -2.94
CA MET A 1 -44.42 -15.36 -2.11
C MET A 1 -45.76 -15.12 -1.47
N PRO A 2 -45.93 -15.38 -0.16
CA PRO A 2 -47.09 -14.91 0.58
C PRO A 2 -46.91 -13.43 0.92
N SER A 3 -48.03 -12.71 0.93
CA SER A 3 -48.16 -11.27 1.07
C SER A 3 -47.69 -10.77 2.45
N LEU A 4 -46.56 -10.07 2.50
CA LEU A 4 -46.06 -9.30 3.65
C LEU A 4 -46.81 -7.96 3.76
N VAL A 5 -48.11 -7.99 4.07
CA VAL A 5 -48.85 -6.78 4.44
C VAL A 5 -49.48 -7.02 5.80
N PRO A 6 -49.08 -6.28 6.86
CA PRO A 6 -49.82 -6.27 8.10
C PRO A 6 -51.19 -5.64 7.80
N ILE A 7 -52.27 -6.36 8.10
CA ILE A 7 -53.63 -5.80 8.04
C ILE A 7 -53.77 -4.81 9.20
N GLN A 8 -53.23 -3.61 9.04
CA GLN A 8 -53.57 -2.44 9.85
C GLN A 8 -54.74 -1.73 9.19
N GLY A 9 -55.95 -2.12 9.56
CA GLY A 9 -57.14 -1.47 9.02
C GLY A 9 -58.41 -2.29 9.19
N VAL A 10 -58.78 -2.61 10.43
CA VAL A 10 -60.18 -2.96 10.71
C VAL A 10 -60.69 -2.08 11.84
N SER A 11 -61.25 -0.94 11.47
CA SER A 11 -62.19 -0.22 12.34
C SER A 11 -63.41 -1.13 12.53
N LYS A 12 -63.61 -1.66 13.74
CA LYS A 12 -64.83 -2.38 14.09
C LYS A 12 -65.71 -1.45 14.94
N ILE A 13 -66.91 -1.22 14.42
CA ILE A 13 -68.04 -0.56 15.08
C ILE A 13 -68.31 -1.28 16.40
N GLY A 14 -68.41 -0.52 17.50
CA GLY A 14 -68.71 -1.07 18.82
C GLY A 14 -70.08 -1.75 18.87
N VAL A 15 -70.16 -2.87 19.58
CA VAL A 15 -71.42 -3.59 19.83
C VAL A 15 -72.07 -2.99 21.08
N SER A 16 -73.26 -2.40 20.93
CA SER A 16 -74.10 -2.05 22.07
C SER A 16 -74.76 -3.30 22.65
N ALA A 17 -74.73 -3.44 23.98
CA ALA A 17 -75.38 -4.53 24.70
C ALA A 17 -76.90 -4.47 24.51
N ASP A 18 -77.45 -5.61 24.11
CA ASP A 18 -78.84 -6.06 24.00
C ASP A 18 -80.00 -5.06 24.03
N GLY A 19 -80.79 -5.11 22.95
CA GLY A 19 -82.25 -5.13 23.07
C GLY A 19 -83.03 -3.99 22.41
N MET A 20 -82.93 -3.76 21.10
CA MET A 20 -84.00 -3.13 20.30
C MET A 20 -83.90 -3.51 18.81
N PRO A 21 -85.03 -3.70 18.09
CA PRO A 21 -85.02 -4.19 16.72
C PRO A 21 -84.57 -3.11 15.73
N ALA A 22 -83.90 -3.58 14.68
CA ALA A 22 -83.23 -2.81 13.65
C ALA A 22 -84.11 -1.74 12.98
N SER A 23 -83.59 -0.52 12.93
CA SER A 23 -84.04 0.54 12.02
C SER A 23 -82.84 1.39 11.60
N TYR A 24 -82.41 1.17 10.36
CA TYR A 24 -81.71 2.10 9.46
C TYR A 24 -80.76 3.13 10.11
N ALA A 25 -79.47 2.78 10.19
CA ALA A 25 -78.42 3.73 10.57
C ALA A 25 -78.07 4.65 9.39
N GLY A 26 -78.79 5.76 9.31
CA GLY A 26 -78.40 6.97 8.59
C GLY A 26 -78.85 8.17 9.40
N GLY A 27 -77.92 8.93 9.98
CA GLY A 27 -78.23 10.19 10.64
C GLY A 27 -77.45 10.45 11.92
N THR A 28 -76.50 11.37 11.81
CA THR A 28 -75.86 12.17 12.85
C THR A 28 -76.77 12.58 14.01
N LEU A 29 -76.37 12.33 15.26
CA LEU A 29 -76.52 13.26 16.40
C LEU A 29 -75.90 12.71 17.70
N GLY A 30 -75.20 13.58 18.42
CA GLY A 30 -75.08 13.54 19.88
C GLY A 30 -73.69 13.17 20.42
N ASN A 31 -73.11 14.08 21.20
CA ASN A 31 -71.92 13.90 22.03
C ASN A 31 -72.02 12.64 22.91
N ASN A 32 -71.60 11.48 22.41
CA ASN A 32 -71.23 10.35 23.24
C ASN A 32 -69.73 10.44 23.54
N SER A 33 -69.37 11.38 24.42
CA SER A 33 -68.01 11.58 24.90
C SER A 33 -67.52 10.48 25.85
N GLU A 34 -68.30 9.43 26.10
CA GLU A 34 -67.93 8.33 27.00
C GLU A 34 -68.49 6.97 26.53
N LEU A 35 -68.37 6.65 25.24
CA LEU A 35 -68.36 5.24 24.84
C LEU A 35 -67.00 4.65 25.23
N HIS A 36 -66.92 3.98 26.37
CA HIS A 36 -65.71 3.25 26.78
C HIS A 36 -65.23 2.36 25.63
N GLY A 37 -64.06 2.66 25.06
CA GLY A 37 -63.47 1.92 23.95
C GLY A 37 -63.60 2.55 22.56
N ALA A 38 -64.28 3.70 22.39
CA ALA A 38 -64.30 4.40 21.11
C ALA A 38 -62.90 4.95 20.74
N GLY A 39 -62.32 4.44 19.65
CA GLY A 39 -60.95 4.79 19.21
C GLY A 39 -59.84 3.96 19.86
N HIS A 40 -60.18 2.99 20.72
CA HIS A 40 -59.18 2.09 21.31
C HIS A 40 -58.85 0.96 20.33
N MET A 41 -57.56 0.83 19.97
CA MET A 41 -57.02 -0.18 19.03
C MET A 41 -57.11 -1.64 19.56
N GLY A 42 -57.73 -1.85 20.71
CA GLY A 42 -57.67 -3.11 21.47
C GLY A 42 -56.40 -3.21 22.31
N ILE A 43 -55.92 -4.44 22.49
CA ILE A 43 -54.69 -4.77 23.24
C ILE A 43 -53.45 -4.34 22.45
N GLY A 44 -52.37 -3.99 23.15
CA GLY A 44 -51.10 -3.65 22.52
C GLY A 44 -50.56 -4.80 21.63
N PRO A 45 -49.77 -4.49 20.59
CA PRO A 45 -49.30 -5.50 19.65
C PRO A 45 -48.43 -6.59 20.31
N LEU A 46 -47.60 -6.23 21.31
CA LEU A 46 -46.80 -7.21 22.07
C LEU A 46 -47.65 -8.09 22.96
N ASP A 47 -48.60 -7.50 23.68
CA ASP A 47 -49.52 -8.26 24.54
C ASP A 47 -50.37 -9.21 23.70
N ARG A 48 -50.76 -8.82 22.48
CA ARG A 48 -51.40 -9.70 21.52
C ARG A 48 -50.51 -10.88 21.16
N ILE A 49 -49.25 -10.63 20.81
CA ILE A 49 -48.30 -11.70 20.47
C ILE A 49 -48.15 -12.69 21.63
N ILE A 50 -47.97 -12.18 22.86
CA ILE A 50 -47.83 -13.01 24.05
C ILE A 50 -49.07 -13.87 24.24
N MET A 51 -50.27 -13.28 24.20
CA MET A 51 -51.52 -14.04 24.31
C MET A 51 -51.72 -15.03 23.16
N SER A 52 -51.36 -14.66 21.93
CA SER A 52 -51.41 -15.56 20.77
C SER A 52 -50.49 -16.77 20.97
N LEU A 53 -49.28 -16.57 21.52
CA LEU A 53 -48.36 -17.66 21.88
C LEU A 53 -48.90 -18.55 23.02
N GLU A 54 -49.59 -17.98 24.01
CA GLU A 54 -50.21 -18.73 25.11
C GLU A 54 -51.50 -19.45 24.70
N SER A 55 -52.18 -18.99 23.64
CA SER A 55 -53.51 -19.46 23.26
C SER A 55 -53.58 -20.94 22.86
N GLY A 56 -52.47 -21.51 22.39
CA GLY A 56 -52.42 -22.87 21.82
C GLY A 56 -53.12 -23.01 20.46
N LEU A 57 -53.63 -21.92 19.87
CA LEU A 57 -54.30 -21.91 18.57
C LEU A 57 -53.26 -21.79 17.44
N GLU A 58 -53.18 -22.79 16.57
CA GLU A 58 -52.16 -22.86 15.50
C GLU A 58 -52.14 -21.59 14.64
N SER A 59 -53.30 -21.09 14.20
CA SER A 59 -53.39 -19.88 13.36
C SER A 59 -52.91 -18.60 14.06
N GLU A 60 -53.12 -18.48 15.38
CA GLU A 60 -52.66 -17.33 16.16
C GLU A 60 -51.16 -17.43 16.46
N ILE A 61 -50.64 -18.65 16.64
CA ILE A 61 -49.21 -18.87 16.83
C ILE A 61 -48.44 -18.58 15.54
N GLU A 62 -48.95 -18.99 14.38
CA GLU A 62 -48.38 -18.61 13.08
C GLU A 62 -48.34 -17.09 12.89
N TYR A 63 -49.44 -16.42 13.21
CA TYR A 63 -49.49 -14.95 13.22
C TYR A 63 -48.44 -14.36 14.17
N ALA A 64 -48.31 -14.89 15.38
CA ALA A 64 -47.36 -14.42 16.38
C ALA A 64 -45.91 -14.60 15.91
N LEU A 65 -45.53 -15.78 15.41
CA LEU A 65 -44.17 -16.08 14.94
C LEU A 65 -43.78 -15.24 13.71
N SER A 66 -44.70 -15.08 12.75
CA SER A 66 -44.45 -14.23 11.58
C SER A 66 -44.32 -12.75 11.96
N THR A 67 -45.17 -12.27 12.88
CA THR A 67 -45.09 -10.90 13.41
C THR A 67 -43.81 -10.68 14.22
N LEU A 68 -43.35 -11.67 14.99
CA LEU A 68 -42.06 -11.63 15.69
C LEU A 68 -40.89 -11.54 14.71
N THR A 69 -40.94 -12.28 13.60
CA THR A 69 -39.93 -12.19 12.54
C THR A 69 -39.89 -10.78 11.95
N TYR A 70 -41.04 -10.18 11.69
CA TYR A 70 -41.13 -8.78 11.24
C TYR A 70 -40.53 -7.81 12.27
N TYR A 71 -40.86 -7.95 13.56
CA TYR A 71 -40.31 -7.08 14.60
C TYR A 71 -38.82 -7.30 14.80
N SER A 72 -38.31 -8.53 14.64
CA SER A 72 -36.87 -8.82 14.73
C SER A 72 -36.05 -8.03 13.70
N CYS A 73 -36.63 -7.74 12.53
CA CYS A 73 -35.97 -6.99 11.47
C CYS A 73 -36.14 -5.47 11.60
N ASN A 74 -37.33 -5.00 12.02
CA ASN A 74 -37.67 -3.57 11.98
C ASN A 74 -37.51 -2.88 13.33
N GLU A 75 -37.76 -3.57 14.44
CA GLU A 75 -37.74 -3.04 15.80
C GLU A 75 -37.13 -4.07 16.77
N PRO A 76 -35.83 -4.42 16.63
CA PRO A 76 -35.20 -5.52 17.38
C PRO A 76 -35.27 -5.34 18.90
N LYS A 77 -35.32 -4.09 19.37
CA LYS A 77 -35.45 -3.73 20.80
C LYS A 77 -36.71 -4.32 21.46
N LEU A 78 -37.73 -4.67 20.70
CA LEU A 78 -38.95 -5.28 21.22
C LEU A 78 -38.77 -6.77 21.55
N LEU A 79 -37.78 -7.43 20.95
CA LEU A 79 -37.46 -8.83 21.21
C LEU A 79 -36.50 -8.93 22.40
N ASP A 80 -36.98 -8.58 23.59
CA ASP A 80 -36.23 -8.76 24.83
C ASP A 80 -36.69 -10.01 25.58
N PHE A 81 -35.86 -11.06 25.55
CA PHE A 81 -36.15 -12.32 26.23
C PHE A 81 -36.01 -12.24 27.75
N THR A 82 -35.37 -11.20 28.27
CA THR A 82 -35.26 -10.99 29.72
C THR A 82 -36.59 -10.50 30.28
N SER A 83 -37.23 -9.53 29.61
CA SER A 83 -38.57 -9.05 29.95
C SER A 83 -39.66 -10.06 29.61
N TYR A 84 -39.59 -10.69 28.42
CA TYR A 84 -40.62 -11.59 27.91
C TYR A 84 -40.08 -12.99 27.59
N SER A 85 -39.75 -13.73 28.66
CA SER A 85 -39.12 -15.06 28.54
C SER A 85 -39.94 -16.12 27.77
N LEU A 86 -41.26 -15.97 27.70
CA LEU A 86 -42.14 -16.87 26.96
C LEU A 86 -41.83 -16.86 25.46
N MET A 87 -41.57 -15.69 24.90
CA MET A 87 -41.28 -15.49 23.49
C MET A 87 -40.06 -16.34 23.06
N GLY A 88 -38.97 -16.26 23.83
CA GLY A 88 -37.77 -17.05 23.58
C GLY A 88 -38.03 -18.57 23.71
N ARG A 89 -38.84 -19.00 24.68
CA ARG A 89 -39.17 -20.43 24.87
C ARG A 89 -39.96 -20.99 23.69
N GLU A 90 -40.98 -20.27 23.21
CA GLU A 90 -41.77 -20.71 22.07
C GLU A 90 -40.95 -20.71 20.78
N LEU A 91 -40.11 -19.69 20.55
CA LEU A 91 -39.20 -19.67 19.40
C LEU A 91 -38.26 -20.90 19.37
N ILE A 92 -37.66 -21.26 20.52
CA ILE A 92 -36.80 -22.46 20.62
C ILE A 92 -37.58 -23.75 20.34
N LYS A 93 -38.81 -23.84 20.87
CA LYS A 93 -39.70 -25.00 20.70
C LYS A 93 -40.08 -25.21 19.24
N TYR A 94 -40.46 -24.15 18.51
CA TYR A 94 -40.80 -24.26 17.08
C TYR A 94 -39.58 -24.48 16.20
N PHE A 95 -38.43 -23.90 16.54
CA PHE A 95 -37.15 -24.16 15.88
C PHE A 95 -36.81 -25.66 15.91
N ILE A 96 -36.83 -26.31 17.09
CA ILE A 96 -36.30 -27.67 17.24
C ILE A 96 -37.25 -28.77 16.76
N ARG A 97 -38.57 -28.50 16.74
CA ARG A 97 -39.62 -29.48 16.45
C ARG A 97 -39.37 -30.35 15.21
N PRO A 98 -39.07 -29.81 14.01
CA PRO A 98 -38.82 -30.66 12.84
C PRO A 98 -37.56 -31.51 12.99
N TYR A 99 -36.49 -30.98 13.60
CA TYR A 99 -35.24 -31.73 13.77
C TYR A 99 -35.39 -32.88 14.76
N HIS A 100 -36.14 -32.72 15.85
CA HIS A 100 -36.47 -33.83 16.75
C HIS A 100 -37.25 -34.94 16.04
N LEU A 101 -38.26 -34.61 15.23
CA LEU A 101 -39.01 -35.61 14.46
C LEU A 101 -38.11 -36.38 13.49
N ILE A 102 -37.15 -35.70 12.87
CA ILE A 102 -36.18 -36.32 11.97
C ILE A 102 -35.26 -37.27 12.73
N ILE A 103 -34.75 -36.85 13.89
CA ILE A 103 -33.86 -37.65 14.74
C ILE A 103 -34.59 -38.88 15.32
N GLU A 104 -35.86 -38.74 15.68
CA GLU A 104 -36.73 -39.85 16.13
C GLU A 104 -37.13 -40.82 15.00
N GLY A 105 -36.80 -40.53 13.74
CA GLY A 105 -37.16 -41.34 12.58
C GLY A 105 -38.59 -41.15 12.09
N LYS A 106 -39.33 -40.16 12.60
CA LYS A 106 -40.70 -39.79 12.18
C LYS A 106 -40.71 -38.73 11.08
N GLU A 107 -39.88 -38.92 10.06
CA GLU A 107 -39.64 -37.91 9.03
C GLU A 107 -40.86 -37.64 8.14
N ASN A 108 -41.76 -38.62 8.00
CA ASN A 108 -42.99 -38.47 7.22
C ASN A 108 -44.00 -37.49 7.87
N GLU A 109 -43.81 -37.16 9.15
CA GLU A 109 -44.65 -36.19 9.86
C GLU A 109 -44.19 -34.75 9.64
N VAL A 110 -43.03 -34.53 9.01
CA VAL A 110 -42.47 -33.20 8.75
C VAL A 110 -43.21 -32.54 7.58
N ARG A 111 -44.05 -31.56 7.91
CA ARG A 111 -44.79 -30.75 6.93
C ARG A 111 -44.00 -29.52 6.49
N ALA A 112 -44.31 -29.01 5.31
CA ALA A 112 -43.69 -27.79 4.77
C ALA A 112 -43.92 -26.56 5.66
N GLU A 113 -45.13 -26.39 6.20
CA GLU A 113 -45.50 -25.31 7.13
C GLU A 113 -44.63 -25.35 8.40
N MET A 114 -44.45 -26.56 8.98
CA MET A 114 -43.61 -26.75 10.17
C MET A 114 -42.15 -26.36 9.91
N MET A 115 -41.62 -26.70 8.73
CA MET A 115 -40.26 -26.32 8.35
C MET A 115 -40.13 -24.80 8.16
N SER A 116 -41.13 -24.16 7.54
CA SER A 116 -41.18 -22.70 7.37
C SER A 116 -41.17 -21.98 8.71
N LEU A 117 -42.04 -22.41 9.65
CA LEU A 117 -42.14 -21.84 10.98
C LEU A 117 -40.85 -22.05 11.80
N SER A 118 -40.20 -23.20 11.64
CA SER A 118 -38.89 -23.46 12.27
C SER A 118 -37.82 -22.50 11.74
N CYS A 119 -37.77 -22.28 10.42
CA CYS A 119 -36.83 -21.35 9.80
C CYS A 119 -37.08 -19.89 10.24
N GLU A 120 -38.34 -19.45 10.26
CA GLU A 120 -38.74 -18.12 10.75
C GLU A 120 -38.41 -17.91 12.24
N SER A 121 -38.67 -18.94 13.05
CA SER A 121 -38.33 -18.91 14.49
C SER A 121 -36.81 -18.80 14.68
N LEU A 122 -36.03 -19.54 13.90
CA LEU A 122 -34.57 -19.49 13.94
C LEU A 122 -34.03 -18.14 13.44
N LEU A 123 -34.63 -17.54 12.42
CA LEU A 123 -34.27 -16.20 11.95
C LEU A 123 -34.55 -15.14 13.03
N SER A 124 -35.69 -15.22 13.71
CA SER A 124 -36.03 -14.34 14.83
C SER A 124 -35.03 -14.49 15.98
N LEU A 125 -34.65 -15.73 16.33
CA LEU A 125 -33.61 -16.00 17.33
C LEU A 125 -32.25 -15.43 16.90
N ARG A 126 -31.85 -15.66 15.65
CA ARG A 126 -30.59 -15.15 15.07
C ARG A 126 -30.49 -13.64 15.18
N ASN A 127 -31.58 -12.94 14.88
CA ASN A 127 -31.65 -11.48 14.97
C ASN A 127 -31.64 -11.00 16.42
N ALA A 128 -32.41 -11.63 17.31
CA ALA A 128 -32.45 -11.27 18.72
C ALA A 128 -31.10 -11.47 19.44
N VAL A 129 -30.34 -12.50 19.05
CA VAL A 129 -29.02 -12.84 19.61
C VAL A 129 -27.93 -11.85 19.16
N GLN A 130 -28.20 -10.89 18.27
CA GLN A 130 -27.25 -9.79 18.04
C GLN A 130 -27.13 -8.86 19.27
N ASP A 131 -28.13 -8.84 20.15
CA ASP A 131 -28.11 -8.06 21.38
C ASP A 131 -27.55 -8.87 22.57
N LEU A 132 -26.64 -8.26 23.34
CA LEU A 132 -25.90 -8.92 24.42
C LEU A 132 -26.81 -9.53 25.51
N HIS A 133 -27.89 -8.85 25.91
CA HIS A 133 -28.80 -9.37 26.95
C HIS A 133 -29.50 -10.66 26.51
N ASN A 134 -29.86 -10.77 25.24
CA ASN A 134 -30.47 -11.96 24.66
C ASN A 134 -29.45 -13.10 24.49
N GLN A 135 -28.20 -12.79 24.13
CA GLN A 135 -27.11 -13.77 24.10
C GLN A 135 -26.93 -14.46 25.46
N GLN A 136 -26.83 -13.65 26.52
CA GLN A 136 -26.69 -14.13 27.88
C GLN A 136 -27.89 -14.98 28.31
N TRP A 137 -29.11 -14.53 28.02
CA TRP A 137 -30.33 -15.27 28.34
C TRP A 137 -30.40 -16.63 27.65
N LEU A 138 -30.05 -16.68 26.35
CA LEU A 138 -30.12 -17.89 25.54
C LEU A 138 -29.04 -18.90 25.94
N CYS A 139 -27.83 -18.42 26.26
CA CYS A 139 -26.74 -19.27 26.75
C CYS A 139 -27.07 -19.96 28.09
N GLN A 140 -27.82 -19.30 28.97
CA GLN A 140 -28.24 -19.88 30.25
C GLN A 140 -29.29 -20.98 30.12
N ARG A 141 -29.86 -21.21 28.93
CA ARG A 141 -30.84 -22.27 28.71
C ARG A 141 -30.13 -23.62 28.55
N GLU A 142 -30.29 -24.50 29.53
CA GLU A 142 -29.61 -25.81 29.61
C GLU A 142 -29.70 -26.64 28.32
N ASN A 143 -30.85 -26.63 27.64
CA ASN A 143 -31.08 -27.49 26.49
C ASN A 143 -30.71 -26.85 25.13
N PHE A 144 -30.55 -25.53 25.04
CA PHE A 144 -30.36 -24.87 23.75
C PHE A 144 -29.07 -25.31 23.05
N ARG A 145 -27.96 -25.40 23.79
CA ARG A 145 -26.67 -25.88 23.26
C ARG A 145 -26.79 -27.29 22.65
N LYS A 146 -27.50 -28.20 23.34
CA LYS A 146 -27.73 -29.57 22.87
C LYS A 146 -28.59 -29.59 21.61
N PHE A 147 -29.70 -28.85 21.62
CA PHE A 147 -30.61 -28.72 20.47
C PHE A 147 -29.90 -28.14 19.24
N ALA A 148 -29.11 -27.08 19.42
CA ALA A 148 -28.33 -26.49 18.35
C ALA A 148 -27.27 -27.47 17.81
N ALA A 149 -26.59 -28.23 18.67
CA ALA A 149 -25.62 -29.23 18.25
C ALA A 149 -26.27 -30.38 17.44
N GLU A 150 -27.44 -30.87 17.86
CA GLU A 150 -28.18 -31.92 17.16
C GLU A 150 -28.69 -31.44 15.79
N ALA A 151 -29.27 -30.23 15.73
CA ALA A 151 -29.71 -29.63 14.47
C ALA A 151 -28.52 -29.38 13.52
N LEU A 152 -27.41 -28.82 14.01
CA LEU A 152 -26.21 -28.57 13.22
C LEU A 152 -25.60 -29.88 12.70
N LYS A 153 -25.60 -30.94 13.51
CA LYS A 153 -25.13 -32.27 13.11
C LYS A 153 -25.98 -32.86 11.99
N PHE A 154 -27.31 -32.74 12.08
CA PHE A 154 -28.18 -33.16 11.00
C PHE A 154 -27.91 -32.35 9.71
N LEU A 155 -27.89 -31.02 9.81
CA LEU A 155 -27.70 -30.12 8.66
C LEU A 155 -26.34 -30.32 7.99
N SER A 156 -25.26 -30.44 8.77
CA SER A 156 -23.91 -30.72 8.24
C SER A 156 -23.83 -32.07 7.54
N ASN A 157 -24.44 -33.12 8.10
CA ASN A 157 -24.52 -34.43 7.44
C ASN A 157 -25.35 -34.35 6.14
N TRP A 158 -26.44 -33.58 6.11
CA TRP A 158 -27.24 -33.39 4.91
C TRP A 158 -26.42 -32.82 3.75
N PHE A 159 -25.60 -31.79 4.00
CA PHE A 159 -24.80 -31.14 2.97
C PHE A 159 -23.53 -31.90 2.60
N TYR A 160 -22.80 -32.44 3.58
CA TYR A 160 -21.47 -32.98 3.36
C TYR A 160 -21.38 -34.52 3.34
N ALA A 161 -22.40 -35.26 3.81
CA ALA A 161 -22.44 -36.72 3.75
C ALA A 161 -23.41 -37.22 2.66
N PRO A 162 -22.94 -37.60 1.45
CA PRO A 162 -23.81 -37.96 0.33
C PRO A 162 -24.57 -39.29 0.52
N GLY A 163 -24.18 -40.13 1.48
CA GLY A 163 -24.73 -41.48 1.66
C GLY A 163 -26.05 -41.60 2.43
N GLY A 164 -26.59 -40.50 2.96
CA GLY A 164 -27.75 -40.53 3.88
C GLY A 164 -28.99 -39.73 3.45
N ARG A 165 -29.01 -39.16 2.24
CA ARG A 165 -30.11 -38.27 1.81
C ARG A 165 -31.38 -39.06 1.50
N LYS A 166 -32.39 -38.90 2.34
CA LYS A 166 -33.72 -39.48 2.14
C LYS A 166 -34.52 -38.63 1.14
N SER A 167 -35.20 -39.29 0.20
CA SER A 167 -35.91 -38.63 -0.90
C SER A 167 -37.00 -37.65 -0.43
N HIS A 168 -37.72 -37.99 0.64
CA HIS A 168 -38.78 -37.13 1.19
C HIS A 168 -38.25 -35.77 1.69
N LEU A 169 -37.06 -35.75 2.29
CA LEU A 169 -36.47 -34.53 2.86
C LEU A 169 -35.84 -33.63 1.79
N SER A 170 -35.66 -34.12 0.56
CA SER A 170 -35.05 -33.35 -0.54
C SER A 170 -35.84 -32.10 -0.92
N GLN A 171 -37.17 -32.11 -0.71
CA GLN A 171 -38.03 -30.96 -0.95
C GLN A 171 -37.72 -29.76 -0.04
N PHE A 172 -37.06 -29.99 1.10
CA PHE A 172 -36.72 -28.96 2.08
C PHE A 172 -35.27 -28.48 1.97
N SER A 173 -34.53 -28.88 0.93
CA SER A 173 -33.10 -28.60 0.81
C SER A 173 -32.74 -27.11 0.89
N GLU A 174 -33.56 -26.22 0.32
CA GLU A 174 -33.33 -24.77 0.41
C GLU A 174 -33.56 -24.23 1.83
N LEU A 175 -34.62 -24.70 2.50
CA LEU A 175 -34.92 -24.34 3.90
C LEU A 175 -33.84 -24.85 4.85
N PHE A 176 -33.28 -26.03 4.59
CA PHE A 176 -32.12 -26.53 5.33
C PHE A 176 -30.89 -25.67 5.10
N ARG A 177 -30.70 -25.12 3.90
CA ARG A 177 -29.55 -24.25 3.60
C ARG A 177 -29.67 -22.94 4.36
N GLU A 178 -30.85 -22.33 4.37
CA GLU A 178 -31.13 -21.12 5.16
C GLU A 178 -30.98 -21.40 6.66
N SER A 179 -31.59 -22.48 7.16
CA SER A 179 -31.49 -22.85 8.56
C SER A 179 -30.04 -23.12 9.00
N PHE A 180 -29.23 -23.74 8.14
CA PHE A 180 -27.82 -23.98 8.41
C PHE A 180 -27.04 -22.67 8.60
N LEU A 181 -27.28 -21.69 7.74
CA LEU A 181 -26.64 -20.37 7.83
C LEU A 181 -27.12 -19.61 9.07
N TYR A 182 -28.43 -19.57 9.33
CA TYR A 182 -28.97 -18.90 10.52
C TYR A 182 -28.51 -19.55 11.82
N LEU A 183 -28.36 -20.87 11.85
CA LEU A 183 -27.87 -21.58 13.03
C LEU A 183 -26.39 -21.28 13.30
N LEU A 184 -25.55 -21.22 12.26
CA LEU A 184 -24.15 -20.81 12.42
C LEU A 184 -24.04 -19.36 12.91
N ASP A 185 -24.85 -18.45 12.36
CA ASP A 185 -24.91 -17.05 12.81
C ASP A 185 -25.40 -16.91 14.25
N THR A 186 -26.33 -17.76 14.67
CA THR A 186 -26.81 -17.79 16.05
C THR A 186 -25.71 -18.31 16.97
N LEU A 187 -24.93 -19.30 16.53
CA LEU A 187 -23.86 -19.90 17.33
C LEU A 187 -22.61 -19.01 17.45
N ASP A 188 -22.29 -18.20 16.44
CA ASP A 188 -21.10 -17.32 16.44
C ASP A 188 -20.98 -16.49 17.74
N PRO A 189 -21.94 -15.63 18.12
CA PRO A 189 -21.88 -14.88 19.38
C PRO A 189 -22.10 -15.74 20.63
N LEU A 190 -22.82 -16.86 20.55
CA LEU A 190 -23.12 -17.71 21.71
C LEU A 190 -21.91 -18.54 22.16
N THR A 191 -21.07 -18.95 21.21
CA THR A 191 -19.89 -19.77 21.49
C THR A 191 -18.90 -19.08 22.43
N CYS A 192 -18.88 -17.74 22.48
CA CYS A 192 -18.09 -16.95 23.44
C CYS A 192 -18.41 -17.28 24.91
N PHE A 193 -19.65 -17.66 25.20
CA PHE A 193 -20.11 -17.95 26.56
C PHE A 193 -19.92 -19.43 26.94
N TYR A 194 -19.63 -20.30 25.97
CA TYR A 194 -19.41 -21.73 26.17
C TYR A 194 -17.95 -22.01 26.55
N THR A 195 -17.60 -21.70 27.80
CA THR A 195 -16.26 -21.96 28.37
C THR A 195 -16.07 -23.41 28.78
N ASN A 196 -14.81 -23.87 28.86
CA ASN A 196 -14.41 -25.20 29.38
C ASN A 196 -15.05 -26.36 28.59
N THR A 197 -14.95 -26.31 27.26
CA THR A 197 -15.49 -27.36 26.39
C THR A 197 -14.63 -28.62 26.43
N SER A 198 -15.27 -29.76 26.71
CA SER A 198 -14.62 -31.07 26.77
C SER A 198 -14.13 -31.55 25.41
N LYS A 199 -13.12 -32.44 25.41
CA LYS A 199 -12.59 -33.12 24.22
C LYS A 199 -13.67 -33.79 23.36
N ASN A 200 -14.68 -34.41 23.99
CA ASN A 200 -15.72 -35.20 23.30
C ASN A 200 -17.00 -34.40 23.00
N ASP A 201 -16.92 -33.07 22.98
CA ASP A 201 -18.08 -32.22 22.75
C ASP A 201 -18.65 -32.38 21.33
N SER A 202 -19.96 -32.64 21.24
CA SER A 202 -20.63 -32.89 19.96
C SER A 202 -20.69 -31.66 19.07
N LEU A 203 -20.82 -30.44 19.64
CA LEU A 203 -20.86 -29.21 18.86
C LEU A 203 -19.48 -28.94 18.24
N PHE A 204 -18.43 -29.08 19.03
CA PHE A 204 -17.05 -28.90 18.59
C PHE A 204 -16.68 -29.86 17.46
N HIS A 205 -16.96 -31.16 17.60
CA HIS A 205 -16.71 -32.14 16.55
C HIS A 205 -17.52 -31.87 15.26
N THR A 206 -18.75 -31.37 15.39
CA THR A 206 -19.57 -30.99 14.23
C THR A 206 -18.96 -29.80 13.49
N LEU A 207 -18.46 -28.79 14.20
CA LEU A 207 -17.76 -27.65 13.60
C LEU A 207 -16.46 -28.07 12.91
N LEU A 208 -15.70 -29.02 13.48
CA LEU A 208 -14.50 -29.59 12.83
C LEU A 208 -14.85 -30.36 11.55
N TYR A 209 -15.97 -31.08 11.55
CA TYR A 209 -16.48 -31.74 10.36
C TYR A 209 -16.86 -30.73 9.27
N ILE A 210 -17.51 -29.61 9.63
CA ILE A 210 -17.83 -28.53 8.69
C ILE A 210 -16.55 -27.89 8.14
N LEU A 211 -15.56 -27.61 9.00
CA LEU A 211 -14.28 -27.02 8.61
C LEU A 211 -13.53 -27.85 7.55
N SER A 212 -13.59 -29.19 7.65
CA SER A 212 -12.88 -30.08 6.71
C SER A 212 -13.56 -30.22 5.35
N HIS A 213 -14.87 -29.94 5.24
CA HIS A 213 -15.65 -30.18 4.03
C HIS A 213 -16.17 -28.91 3.35
N THR A 214 -16.19 -27.78 4.05
CA THR A 214 -16.73 -26.54 3.49
C THR A 214 -15.84 -25.96 2.39
N SER A 215 -16.47 -25.54 1.30
CA SER A 215 -15.86 -24.70 0.26
C SER A 215 -16.42 -23.28 0.25
N ASP A 216 -17.43 -23.00 1.09
CA ASP A 216 -18.07 -21.70 1.18
C ASP A 216 -17.29 -20.79 2.13
N ARG A 217 -16.90 -19.61 1.63
CA ARG A 217 -16.17 -18.59 2.38
C ARG A 217 -16.92 -18.17 3.65
N TYR A 218 -18.24 -17.97 3.56
CA TYR A 218 -19.05 -17.47 4.66
C TYR A 218 -19.11 -18.49 5.80
N VAL A 219 -19.41 -19.74 5.44
CA VAL A 219 -19.45 -20.88 6.37
C VAL A 219 -18.09 -21.10 6.99
N LEU A 220 -17.00 -21.03 6.20
CA LEU A 220 -15.63 -21.17 6.69
C LEU A 220 -15.29 -20.09 7.73
N LEU A 221 -15.60 -18.82 7.46
CA LEU A 221 -15.35 -17.71 8.38
C LEU A 221 -16.07 -17.93 9.71
N ASN A 222 -17.39 -18.18 9.69
CA ASN A 222 -18.17 -18.33 10.92
C ASN A 222 -17.80 -19.62 11.67
N THR A 223 -17.40 -20.68 10.97
CA THR A 223 -16.91 -21.90 11.61
C THR A 223 -15.59 -21.65 12.34
N ILE A 224 -14.63 -20.94 11.72
CA ILE A 224 -13.37 -20.57 12.38
C ILE A 224 -13.65 -19.69 13.60
N LYS A 225 -14.59 -18.74 13.49
CA LYS A 225 -14.97 -17.88 14.62
C LYS A 225 -15.53 -18.69 15.79
N CYS A 226 -16.51 -19.54 15.53
CA CYS A 226 -17.10 -20.43 16.54
C CYS A 226 -16.04 -21.33 17.19
N LEU A 227 -15.12 -21.90 16.40
CA LEU A 227 -14.06 -22.75 16.91
C LEU A 227 -13.13 -21.96 17.83
N TYR A 228 -12.75 -20.73 17.46
CA TYR A 228 -11.87 -19.89 18.28
C TYR A 228 -12.53 -19.53 19.61
N HIS A 229 -13.81 -19.15 19.62
CA HIS A 229 -14.55 -18.83 20.83
C HIS A 229 -14.62 -20.03 21.79
N LEU A 230 -14.80 -21.25 21.28
CA LEU A 230 -14.86 -22.47 22.10
C LEU A 230 -13.52 -22.83 22.76
N LEU A 231 -12.41 -22.22 22.36
CA LEU A 231 -11.10 -22.41 22.97
C LEU A 231 -10.86 -21.54 24.22
N PHE A 232 -11.85 -20.72 24.64
CA PHE A 232 -11.75 -19.95 25.88
C PHE A 232 -11.86 -20.85 27.12
N VAL A 233 -10.88 -20.71 28.02
CA VAL A 233 -10.84 -21.37 29.34
C VAL A 233 -11.15 -20.31 30.39
N LYS A 234 -11.95 -20.65 31.40
CA LYS A 234 -12.19 -19.74 32.53
C LYS A 234 -10.91 -19.60 33.36
N THR A 235 -10.41 -18.37 33.47
CA THR A 235 -9.32 -18.03 34.41
C THR A 235 -9.80 -18.17 35.85
N SER A 236 -9.00 -18.86 36.66
CA SER A 236 -9.28 -19.24 38.06
C SER A 236 -9.49 -18.06 39.03
N GLU A 237 -9.21 -16.81 38.63
CA GLU A 237 -9.38 -15.64 39.50
C GLU A 237 -10.85 -15.39 39.91
N THR A 238 -11.80 -15.83 39.09
CA THR A 238 -13.25 -15.68 39.38
C THR A 238 -13.84 -16.82 40.20
N ALA A 239 -13.08 -17.87 40.51
CA ALA A 239 -13.53 -19.04 41.27
C ALA A 239 -13.39 -18.87 42.81
N SER A 240 -13.01 -17.69 43.30
CA SER A 240 -12.83 -17.45 44.74
C SER A 240 -14.13 -17.26 45.55
N LYS A 241 -15.30 -17.60 44.99
CA LYS A 241 -16.56 -17.65 45.75
C LYS A 241 -17.49 -18.76 45.24
N GLY A 242 -17.23 -19.98 45.69
CA GLY A 242 -18.26 -21.02 45.81
C GLY A 242 -18.04 -22.24 44.92
N ALA A 243 -17.28 -23.19 45.43
CA ALA A 243 -17.59 -24.62 45.49
C ALA A 243 -16.32 -25.34 45.98
N GLU A 244 -16.39 -25.92 47.17
CA GLU A 244 -15.44 -26.91 47.66
C GLU A 244 -15.68 -28.20 46.87
N ASP A 245 -15.18 -28.30 45.63
CA ASP A 245 -15.19 -29.56 44.88
C ASP A 245 -13.76 -29.88 44.41
N GLU A 246 -13.39 -31.13 44.61
CA GLU A 246 -12.07 -31.74 44.50
C GLU A 246 -11.25 -31.29 43.28
N GLU A 247 -9.96 -30.97 43.50
CA GLU A 247 -8.93 -30.67 42.49
C GLU A 247 -8.68 -31.87 41.55
N THR A 248 -9.64 -32.21 40.70
CA THR A 248 -9.38 -32.99 39.50
C THR A 248 -8.87 -32.02 38.43
N THR A 249 -7.58 -32.12 38.10
CA THR A 249 -7.00 -31.34 37.01
C THR A 249 -7.65 -31.77 35.70
N ASP A 250 -8.57 -30.94 35.20
CA ASP A 250 -9.35 -31.21 34.00
C ASP A 250 -8.44 -31.16 32.76
N THR A 251 -7.95 -32.32 32.34
CA THR A 251 -7.05 -32.49 31.19
C THR A 251 -7.78 -32.85 29.89
N SER A 252 -9.11 -33.00 29.94
CA SER A 252 -9.94 -33.39 28.79
C SER A 252 -10.44 -32.17 28.01
N ASN A 253 -9.52 -31.45 27.36
CA ASN A 253 -9.83 -30.19 26.67
C ASN A 253 -10.16 -30.37 25.17
N CYS A 254 -11.06 -29.54 24.63
CA CYS A 254 -11.41 -29.53 23.20
C CYS A 254 -10.22 -29.28 22.26
N ILE A 255 -9.20 -28.56 22.73
CA ILE A 255 -7.98 -28.25 21.97
C ILE A 255 -7.27 -29.54 21.50
N ASP A 256 -7.39 -30.62 22.28
CA ASP A 256 -6.75 -31.90 21.97
C ASP A 256 -7.46 -32.68 20.86
N ALA A 257 -8.73 -32.37 20.58
CA ALA A 257 -9.48 -32.93 19.46
C ALA A 257 -9.08 -32.33 18.09
N LEU A 258 -8.30 -31.24 18.05
CA LEU A 258 -7.79 -30.68 16.80
C LEU A 258 -6.72 -31.61 16.18
N SER A 259 -6.99 -32.10 14.96
CA SER A 259 -6.05 -32.89 14.18
C SER A 259 -5.06 -31.99 13.42
N GLY A 260 -3.95 -32.57 12.95
CA GLY A 260 -3.00 -31.86 12.10
C GLY A 260 -3.62 -31.36 10.79
N GLU A 261 -4.58 -32.11 10.23
CA GLU A 261 -5.32 -31.71 9.03
C GLU A 261 -6.12 -30.43 9.26
N HIS A 262 -6.87 -30.34 10.37
CA HIS A 262 -7.64 -29.14 10.72
C HIS A 262 -6.74 -27.92 10.87
N LEU A 263 -5.61 -28.05 11.57
CA LEU A 263 -4.63 -26.97 11.72
C LEU A 263 -4.03 -26.57 10.37
N SER A 264 -3.79 -27.52 9.47
CA SER A 264 -3.29 -27.20 8.13
C SER A 264 -4.28 -26.43 7.28
N ILE A 265 -5.58 -26.73 7.39
CA ILE A 265 -6.64 -25.99 6.68
C ILE A 265 -6.67 -24.54 7.18
N ILE A 266 -6.66 -24.36 8.50
CA ILE A 266 -6.65 -23.04 9.15
C ILE A 266 -5.37 -22.26 8.82
N VAL A 267 -4.19 -22.87 8.77
CA VAL A 267 -2.97 -22.12 8.41
C VAL A 267 -2.96 -21.75 6.93
N ARG A 268 -3.50 -22.59 6.05
CA ARG A 268 -3.59 -22.31 4.60
C ARG A 268 -4.53 -21.13 4.29
N THR A 269 -5.51 -20.83 5.15
CA THR A 269 -6.38 -19.65 4.94
C THR A 269 -5.62 -18.33 5.05
N LEU A 270 -4.46 -18.28 5.73
CA LEU A 270 -3.59 -17.09 5.74
C LEU A 270 -3.02 -16.74 4.36
N MET A 271 -2.98 -17.69 3.42
CA MET A 271 -2.53 -17.45 2.05
C MET A 271 -3.63 -16.83 1.18
N VAL A 272 -4.87 -16.79 1.67
CA VAL A 272 -5.99 -16.17 0.99
C VAL A 272 -5.95 -14.67 1.29
N ASN A 273 -5.86 -13.84 0.25
CA ASN A 273 -5.82 -12.39 0.37
C ASN A 273 -7.20 -11.81 0.74
N ASP A 274 -7.69 -12.15 1.94
CA ASP A 274 -8.96 -11.73 2.51
C ASP A 274 -8.75 -11.33 3.98
N ASP A 275 -9.00 -10.06 4.29
CA ASP A 275 -8.70 -9.47 5.60
C ASP A 275 -9.53 -10.08 6.73
N GLU A 276 -10.81 -10.34 6.50
CA GLU A 276 -11.70 -10.87 7.54
C GLU A 276 -11.33 -12.30 7.89
N LEU A 277 -11.04 -13.11 6.85
CA LEU A 277 -10.62 -14.49 7.04
C LEU A 277 -9.23 -14.56 7.69
N THR A 278 -8.31 -13.68 7.28
CA THR A 278 -6.98 -13.56 7.87
C THR A 278 -7.08 -13.18 9.35
N HIS A 279 -7.90 -12.18 9.68
CA HIS A 279 -8.11 -11.76 11.06
C HIS A 279 -8.72 -12.88 11.91
N ALA A 280 -9.77 -13.57 11.44
CA ALA A 280 -10.38 -14.69 12.16
C ALA A 280 -9.38 -15.85 12.37
N THR A 281 -8.57 -16.13 11.35
CA THR A 281 -7.52 -17.15 11.41
C THR A 281 -6.44 -16.79 12.42
N LEU A 282 -5.95 -15.55 12.41
CA LEU A 282 -4.96 -15.07 13.36
C LEU A 282 -5.51 -15.04 14.79
N SER A 283 -6.77 -14.66 15.00
CA SER A 283 -7.44 -14.72 16.31
C SER A 283 -7.53 -16.14 16.83
N PHE A 284 -7.85 -17.10 15.95
CA PHE A 284 -7.78 -18.53 16.29
C PHE A 284 -6.37 -18.98 16.67
N LEU A 285 -5.36 -18.63 15.87
CA LEU A 285 -3.97 -19.01 16.16
C LEU A 285 -3.47 -18.40 17.47
N ARG A 286 -3.80 -17.12 17.73
CA ARG A 286 -3.50 -16.45 19.00
C ARG A 286 -4.12 -17.23 20.15
N GLN A 287 -5.43 -17.46 20.13
CA GLN A 287 -6.13 -18.19 21.19
C GLN A 287 -5.60 -19.63 21.35
N TYR A 288 -5.30 -20.33 20.26
CA TYR A 288 -4.75 -21.69 20.29
C TYR A 288 -3.36 -21.75 20.96
N LEU A 289 -2.51 -20.76 20.71
CA LEU A 289 -1.15 -20.68 21.27
C LEU A 289 -1.14 -20.15 22.70
N THR A 290 -2.00 -19.19 23.05
CA THR A 290 -2.02 -18.54 24.36
C THR A 290 -2.93 -19.22 25.38
N SER A 291 -3.85 -20.10 24.95
CA SER A 291 -4.79 -20.76 25.88
C SER A 291 -4.06 -21.46 27.02
N GLU A 292 -4.64 -21.45 28.22
CA GLU A 292 -4.06 -22.03 29.44
C GLU A 292 -4.45 -23.50 29.65
N ALA A 293 -5.20 -24.09 28.71
CA ALA A 293 -5.65 -25.47 28.79
C ALA A 293 -4.47 -26.46 28.95
N LEU A 294 -4.59 -27.33 29.94
CA LEU A 294 -3.60 -28.36 30.26
C LEU A 294 -3.76 -29.56 29.32
N HIS A 295 -2.64 -30.07 28.83
CA HIS A 295 -2.59 -31.27 28.01
C HIS A 295 -2.40 -32.51 28.90
N ALA A 296 -2.99 -33.65 28.52
CA ALA A 296 -2.88 -34.91 29.28
C ALA A 296 -1.43 -35.38 29.53
N GLN A 297 -0.49 -35.03 28.64
CA GLN A 297 0.95 -35.35 28.81
C GLN A 297 1.68 -34.39 29.77
N TYR A 298 1.15 -33.19 29.99
CA TYR A 298 1.77 -32.14 30.80
C TYR A 298 0.74 -31.55 31.77
N PRO A 299 0.23 -32.35 32.74
CA PRO A 299 -0.89 -31.94 33.59
C PRO A 299 -0.54 -30.84 34.60
N THR A 300 0.75 -30.56 34.83
CA THR A 300 1.21 -29.60 35.85
C THR A 300 1.83 -28.32 35.29
N SER A 301 2.05 -28.23 33.96
CA SER A 301 2.75 -27.10 33.34
C SER A 301 1.98 -26.57 32.13
N VAL A 302 1.51 -25.33 32.27
CA VAL A 302 0.86 -24.57 31.19
C VAL A 302 1.85 -24.27 30.07
N GLU A 303 3.06 -23.82 30.41
CA GLU A 303 4.13 -23.52 29.44
C GLU A 303 4.50 -24.75 28.60
N ALA A 304 4.65 -25.93 29.21
CA ALA A 304 4.92 -27.16 28.46
C ALA A 304 3.75 -27.56 27.55
N SER A 305 2.51 -27.33 27.98
CA SER A 305 1.30 -27.56 27.18
C SER A 305 1.18 -26.58 26.01
N GLN A 306 1.53 -25.31 26.18
CA GLN A 306 1.61 -24.31 25.11
C GLN A 306 2.70 -24.68 24.09
N ARG A 307 3.89 -25.05 24.60
CA ARG A 307 5.01 -25.49 23.75
C ARG A 307 4.71 -26.77 22.97
N HIS A 308 3.94 -27.68 23.55
CA HIS A 308 3.46 -28.86 22.83
C HIS A 308 2.54 -28.47 21.66
N ARG A 309 1.62 -27.52 21.87
CA ARG A 309 0.72 -27.00 20.84
C ARG A 309 1.44 -26.24 19.74
N SER A 310 2.41 -25.39 20.07
CA SER A 310 3.22 -24.69 19.06
C SER A 310 4.01 -25.67 18.20
N ARG A 311 4.59 -26.73 18.79
CA ARG A 311 5.21 -27.83 18.02
C ARG A 311 4.21 -28.59 17.16
N LYS A 312 3.03 -28.91 17.68
CA LYS A 312 1.95 -29.58 16.93
C LYS A 312 1.45 -28.75 15.74
N LEU A 313 1.37 -27.42 15.89
CA LEU A 313 1.00 -26.49 14.82
C LEU A 313 2.02 -26.51 13.68
N MET A 314 3.32 -26.49 14.01
CA MET A 314 4.40 -26.49 13.02
C MET A 314 4.52 -27.83 12.29
N HIS A 315 4.44 -28.94 13.02
CA HIS A 315 4.61 -30.31 12.52
C HIS A 315 3.29 -31.00 12.17
N ALA A 316 2.22 -30.23 11.97
CA ALA A 316 0.88 -30.75 11.69
C ALA A 316 0.82 -31.64 10.44
N ASN A 317 1.71 -31.41 9.46
CA ASN A 317 1.85 -32.19 8.23
C ASN A 317 3.28 -32.73 8.10
N SER A 318 3.44 -33.91 7.49
CA SER A 318 4.76 -34.52 7.21
C SER A 318 5.68 -33.62 6.38
N SER A 319 5.12 -32.71 5.57
CA SER A 319 5.88 -31.80 4.71
C SER A 319 6.28 -30.48 5.38
N THR A 320 6.04 -30.32 6.70
CA THR A 320 6.30 -29.10 7.47
C THR A 320 5.72 -27.82 6.83
N SER A 321 4.66 -27.93 6.03
CA SER A 321 4.11 -26.82 5.24
C SER A 321 3.69 -25.63 6.09
N ASN A 322 3.12 -25.89 7.27
CA ASN A 322 2.63 -24.86 8.18
C ASN A 322 3.76 -23.97 8.69
N MET A 323 4.92 -24.57 8.99
CA MET A 323 6.12 -23.84 9.38
C MET A 323 6.54 -22.83 8.31
N HIS A 324 6.59 -23.25 7.04
CA HIS A 324 6.95 -22.36 5.93
C HIS A 324 5.92 -21.24 5.72
N ILE A 325 4.62 -21.56 5.81
CA ILE A 325 3.55 -20.56 5.65
C ILE A 325 3.62 -19.53 6.77
N LEU A 326 3.69 -19.95 8.03
CA LEU A 326 3.68 -19.05 9.19
C LEU A 326 4.91 -18.15 9.21
N LEU A 327 6.11 -18.71 9.03
CA LEU A 327 7.37 -17.95 9.09
C LEU A 327 7.57 -17.01 7.89
N LYS A 328 6.84 -17.24 6.78
CA LYS A 328 6.79 -16.31 5.65
C LYS A 328 5.71 -15.24 5.83
N GLN A 329 4.48 -15.64 6.14
CA GLN A 329 3.32 -14.75 6.09
C GLN A 329 3.20 -13.85 7.32
N LEU A 330 3.55 -14.31 8.52
CA LEU A 330 3.38 -13.49 9.72
C LEU A 330 4.16 -12.17 9.66
N PRO A 331 5.45 -12.14 9.26
CA PRO A 331 6.18 -10.87 9.10
C PRO A 331 5.57 -9.95 8.03
N GLU A 332 5.11 -10.51 6.90
CA GLU A 332 4.44 -9.75 5.84
C GLU A 332 3.12 -9.13 6.35
N LEU A 333 2.34 -9.86 7.15
CA LEU A 333 1.07 -9.39 7.72
C LEU A 333 1.25 -8.31 8.80
N ILE A 334 2.33 -8.34 9.57
CA ILE A 334 2.65 -7.29 10.56
C ILE A 334 2.83 -5.93 9.88
N VAL A 335 3.44 -5.95 8.70
CA VAL A 335 3.81 -4.76 7.95
C VAL A 335 2.75 -4.38 6.90
N ALA A 336 1.73 -5.20 6.72
CA ALA A 336 0.68 -4.98 5.75
C ALA A 336 -0.05 -3.66 5.98
N LYS A 337 -0.32 -2.93 4.89
CA LYS A 337 -1.11 -1.69 4.85
C LYS A 337 -0.57 -0.53 5.70
N LEU A 338 0.67 -0.60 6.17
CA LEU A 338 1.35 0.51 6.83
C LEU A 338 1.87 1.53 5.80
N PRO A 339 1.88 2.84 6.13
CA PRO A 339 2.38 3.90 5.26
C PRO A 339 3.92 3.94 5.26
N LEU A 340 4.56 2.88 4.77
CA LEU A 340 6.02 2.75 4.78
C LEU A 340 6.68 3.27 3.50
N ILE A 341 7.95 3.69 3.64
CA ILE A 341 8.82 3.98 2.52
C ILE A 341 9.39 2.68 1.96
N ASP A 342 9.22 2.52 0.65
CA ASP A 342 9.76 1.40 -0.12
C ASP A 342 11.29 1.46 -0.18
N PRO A 343 12.01 0.40 0.27
CA PRO A 343 13.47 0.36 0.23
C PRO A 343 14.05 0.58 -1.16
N HIS A 344 13.36 0.15 -2.23
CA HIS A 344 13.84 0.33 -3.60
C HIS A 344 13.79 1.78 -4.08
N LYS A 345 12.93 2.61 -3.48
CA LYS A 345 12.86 4.06 -3.79
C LYS A 345 13.90 4.86 -3.02
N PHE A 346 14.44 4.30 -1.94
CA PHE A 346 15.48 4.94 -1.15
C PHE A 346 16.84 4.73 -1.82
N SER A 347 17.29 5.73 -2.59
CA SER A 347 18.60 5.66 -3.26
C SER A 347 19.73 5.47 -2.25
N SER A 348 20.41 4.34 -2.33
CA SER A 348 21.53 3.99 -1.44
C SER A 348 22.78 4.84 -1.68
N SER A 349 22.90 5.53 -2.81
CA SER A 349 24.08 6.34 -3.12
C SER A 349 24.03 7.70 -2.41
N LEU A 350 24.95 7.95 -1.49
CA LEU A 350 25.26 9.31 -1.04
C LEU A 350 25.95 10.05 -2.20
N PRO A 351 25.53 11.29 -2.54
CA PRO A 351 26.22 12.08 -3.55
C PRO A 351 27.62 12.42 -3.02
N VAL A 352 28.66 11.86 -3.64
CA VAL A 352 30.05 12.20 -3.33
C VAL A 352 30.42 13.46 -4.09
N THR A 353 30.62 14.56 -3.39
CA THR A 353 31.12 15.81 -3.96
C THR A 353 32.65 15.81 -3.92
N PHE A 354 33.26 16.07 -5.07
CA PHE A 354 34.71 16.27 -5.18
C PHE A 354 35.04 17.75 -5.16
N THR A 355 36.19 18.11 -4.61
CA THR A 355 36.70 19.48 -4.62
C THR A 355 36.89 19.99 -6.06
N LYS A 356 36.26 21.14 -6.40
CA LYS A 356 36.30 21.75 -7.76
C LYS A 356 37.68 22.36 -8.02
N ARG A 357 38.20 22.24 -9.25
CA ARG A 357 39.52 22.77 -9.68
C ARG A 357 39.59 24.32 -9.70
N SER A 358 38.46 25.01 -9.84
CA SER A 358 38.39 26.45 -10.08
C SER A 358 38.66 27.32 -8.85
N THR A 359 38.73 26.75 -7.64
CA THR A 359 38.89 27.51 -6.39
C THR A 359 40.35 27.77 -6.01
N TYR A 360 41.33 27.17 -6.69
CA TYR A 360 42.73 27.16 -6.25
C TYR A 360 43.72 27.97 -7.10
N ALA A 361 43.28 28.64 -8.16
CA ALA A 361 44.19 29.44 -8.97
C ALA A 361 43.67 30.89 -9.05
N GLY A 362 44.52 31.85 -8.68
CA GLY A 362 44.16 33.27 -8.63
C GLY A 362 43.73 33.84 -9.97
N ILE A 363 43.18 35.06 -9.95
CA ILE A 363 42.68 35.76 -11.14
C ILE A 363 43.84 36.01 -12.12
N PRO A 364 43.77 35.50 -13.37
CA PRO A 364 44.83 35.71 -14.35
C PRO A 364 44.90 37.17 -14.80
N LEU A 365 46.12 37.74 -14.82
CA LEU A 365 46.38 39.13 -15.24
C LEU A 365 46.18 39.38 -16.75
N SER A 366 46.18 38.31 -17.56
CA SER A 366 46.05 38.37 -19.02
C SER A 366 44.94 37.45 -19.51
N THR A 367 44.26 37.85 -20.58
CA THR A 367 43.22 37.04 -21.20
C THR A 367 43.73 35.74 -21.82
N PRO A 368 42.97 34.64 -21.75
CA PRO A 368 43.33 33.40 -22.39
C PRO A 368 43.19 33.51 -23.92
N LYS A 369 44.18 33.01 -24.66
CA LYS A 369 44.13 32.92 -26.13
C LYS A 369 43.23 31.76 -26.56
N LEU A 370 42.40 31.99 -27.59
CA LEU A 370 41.53 30.94 -28.12
C LEU A 370 42.33 29.79 -28.76
N PRO A 371 41.94 28.51 -28.53
CA PRO A 371 42.47 27.37 -29.26
C PRO A 371 42.14 27.45 -30.75
N LYS A 372 43.00 26.90 -31.62
CA LYS A 372 42.85 26.95 -33.10
C LYS A 372 41.47 26.47 -33.58
N LYS A 373 40.91 25.41 -32.96
CA LYS A 373 39.59 24.88 -33.29
C LYS A 373 38.46 25.86 -32.97
N LEU A 374 38.48 26.47 -31.78
CA LEU A 374 37.49 27.47 -31.37
C LEU A 374 37.65 28.77 -32.15
N TYR A 375 38.88 29.18 -32.46
CA TYR A 375 39.15 30.34 -33.31
C TYR A 375 38.50 30.21 -34.69
N ASN A 376 38.68 29.07 -35.36
CA ASN A 376 38.09 28.80 -36.68
C ASN A 376 36.55 28.77 -36.67
N ILE A 377 35.93 28.44 -35.53
CA ILE A 377 34.48 28.47 -35.38
C ILE A 377 34.03 29.91 -35.15
N ILE A 378 34.68 30.62 -34.21
CA ILE A 378 34.27 31.95 -33.78
C ILE A 378 34.44 32.99 -34.89
N ILE A 379 35.43 32.82 -35.76
CA ILE A 379 35.73 33.77 -36.83
C ILE A 379 34.63 33.89 -37.89
N ASN A 380 33.84 32.83 -38.06
CA ASN A 380 32.75 32.78 -39.03
C ASN A 380 31.46 33.46 -38.53
N PHE A 381 31.40 33.87 -37.26
CA PHE A 381 30.23 34.58 -36.75
C PHE A 381 30.20 36.04 -37.25
N PRO A 382 29.01 36.58 -37.58
CA PRO A 382 28.85 38.00 -37.85
C PRO A 382 29.03 38.82 -36.56
N GLU A 383 29.42 40.08 -36.69
CA GLU A 383 29.35 41.04 -35.58
C GLU A 383 27.89 41.45 -35.34
N PRO A 384 27.44 41.61 -34.08
CA PRO A 384 28.18 41.59 -32.81
C PRO A 384 28.31 40.22 -32.14
N LEU A 385 27.75 39.15 -32.72
CA LEU A 385 27.71 37.80 -32.12
C LEU A 385 29.11 37.21 -31.92
N ARG A 386 30.06 37.53 -32.80
CA ARG A 386 31.46 37.14 -32.67
C ARG A 386 32.08 37.70 -31.39
N ALA A 387 31.95 39.00 -31.15
CA ALA A 387 32.42 39.65 -29.92
C ALA A 387 31.75 39.06 -28.66
N THR A 388 30.43 38.83 -28.70
CA THR A 388 29.68 38.23 -27.59
C THR A 388 30.17 36.81 -27.26
N THR A 389 30.36 35.99 -28.30
CA THR A 389 30.79 34.60 -28.14
C THR A 389 32.23 34.52 -27.63
N TRP A 390 33.12 35.39 -28.13
CA TRP A 390 34.48 35.52 -27.62
C TRP A 390 34.51 35.92 -26.14
N LEU A 391 33.73 36.95 -25.76
CA LEU A 391 33.61 37.39 -24.37
C LEU A 391 33.18 36.25 -23.45
N ARG A 392 32.16 35.47 -23.83
CA ARG A 392 31.66 34.33 -23.02
C ARG A 392 32.65 33.17 -22.92
N CYS A 393 33.51 32.99 -23.92
CA CYS A 393 34.53 31.93 -23.92
C CYS A 393 35.78 32.32 -23.11
N CYS A 394 36.14 33.61 -23.06
CA CYS A 394 37.37 34.10 -22.44
C CYS A 394 37.16 34.77 -21.07
N TYR A 395 35.92 35.16 -20.74
CA TYR A 395 35.54 35.80 -19.48
C TYR A 395 34.39 35.05 -18.80
N GLU A 396 34.28 35.21 -17.48
CA GLU A 396 33.21 34.64 -16.66
C GLU A 396 32.60 35.71 -15.74
N PRO A 397 31.33 35.55 -15.32
CA PRO A 397 30.71 36.47 -14.38
C PRO A 397 31.37 36.35 -12.99
N TYR A 398 31.60 37.50 -12.35
CA TYR A 398 32.16 37.54 -10.99
C TYR A 398 31.11 37.11 -9.95
N THR A 399 31.49 36.19 -9.06
CA THR A 399 30.69 35.77 -7.90
C THR A 399 31.49 36.01 -6.62
N GLN A 400 30.85 36.51 -5.55
CA GLN A 400 31.53 36.90 -4.30
C GLN A 400 32.10 35.73 -3.47
N VAL A 401 32.32 34.57 -4.09
CA VAL A 401 32.81 33.32 -3.46
C VAL A 401 34.34 33.24 -3.44
N THR A 402 35.04 34.21 -4.06
CA THR A 402 36.51 34.28 -4.03
C THR A 402 37.01 35.05 -2.81
N ASN A 403 37.96 34.46 -2.07
CA ASN A 403 38.51 34.95 -0.81
C ASN A 403 38.75 36.47 -0.76
N PRO A 404 38.42 37.17 0.35
CA PRO A 404 38.63 38.61 0.52
C PRO A 404 40.12 39.06 0.48
N GLU A 405 41.06 38.13 0.60
CA GLU A 405 42.50 38.41 0.75
C GLU A 405 43.25 38.72 -0.56
N ASP A 406 42.65 38.43 -1.73
CA ASP A 406 43.26 38.71 -3.05
C ASP A 406 43.18 40.21 -3.47
N ASN A 407 42.59 41.07 -2.63
CA ASN A 407 42.41 42.51 -2.88
C ASN A 407 43.70 43.35 -2.75
N THR A 408 44.88 42.73 -2.66
CA THR A 408 46.16 43.41 -2.39
C THR A 408 47.01 43.70 -3.64
N LYS A 409 46.49 43.47 -4.86
CA LYS A 409 47.17 43.83 -6.13
C LYS A 409 46.30 44.78 -6.97
N ASP A 410 46.93 45.60 -7.82
CA ASP A 410 46.38 46.74 -8.59
C ASP A 410 45.14 46.48 -9.49
N VAL A 411 44.61 45.25 -9.50
CA VAL A 411 43.37 44.84 -10.17
C VAL A 411 42.44 44.21 -9.13
N ALA A 412 41.46 44.98 -8.66
CA ALA A 412 40.44 44.48 -7.74
C ALA A 412 39.63 43.35 -8.40
N ALA A 413 39.31 42.31 -7.64
CA ALA A 413 38.54 41.17 -8.11
C ALA A 413 37.19 41.62 -8.70
N GLY A 414 36.86 41.13 -9.90
CA GLY A 414 35.64 41.51 -10.62
C GLY A 414 35.68 42.87 -11.34
N GLU A 415 36.85 43.52 -11.46
CA GLU A 415 37.03 44.76 -12.22
C GLU A 415 38.02 44.58 -13.40
N VAL A 416 37.54 44.80 -14.64
CA VAL A 416 38.38 44.77 -15.86
C VAL A 416 38.40 46.14 -16.52
N THR A 417 39.56 46.64 -16.94
CA THR A 417 39.63 47.96 -17.61
C THR A 417 39.12 47.89 -19.06
N GLN A 418 38.34 48.90 -19.49
CA GLN A 418 37.74 48.95 -20.84
C GLN A 418 38.82 48.90 -21.93
N ILE A 419 39.96 49.59 -21.72
CA ILE A 419 41.08 49.63 -22.67
C ILE A 419 41.74 48.25 -22.78
N SER A 420 41.95 47.53 -21.67
CA SER A 420 42.55 46.19 -21.69
C SER A 420 41.66 45.18 -22.41
N LEU A 421 40.34 45.28 -22.21
CA LEU A 421 39.36 44.37 -22.79
C LEU A 421 39.28 44.54 -24.32
N TRP A 422 39.18 45.79 -24.79
CA TRP A 422 39.17 46.10 -26.22
C TRP A 422 40.48 45.69 -26.91
N LYS A 423 41.63 46.05 -26.33
CA LYS A 423 42.94 45.66 -26.90
C LYS A 423 43.14 44.15 -26.94
N ALA A 424 42.61 43.40 -25.97
CA ALA A 424 42.65 41.94 -25.98
C ALA A 424 41.84 41.35 -27.15
N TYR A 425 40.66 41.92 -27.43
CA TYR A 425 39.83 41.54 -28.58
C TYR A 425 40.51 41.87 -29.91
N GLU A 426 41.02 43.10 -30.04
CA GLU A 426 41.73 43.59 -31.23
C GLU A 426 42.96 42.73 -31.56
N ASN A 427 43.77 42.39 -30.54
CA ASN A 427 44.95 41.54 -30.71
C ASN A 427 44.58 40.08 -31.04
N GLN A 428 43.49 39.54 -30.51
CA GLN A 428 43.08 38.17 -30.79
C GLN A 428 42.65 37.98 -32.26
N PHE A 429 42.10 39.02 -32.87
CA PHE A 429 41.62 39.03 -34.25
C PHE A 429 42.45 39.92 -35.18
N GLU A 430 43.73 40.13 -34.86
CA GLU A 430 44.64 41.02 -35.59
C GLU A 430 44.77 40.66 -37.10
N ALA A 431 44.67 39.37 -37.42
CA ALA A 431 44.71 38.87 -38.80
C ALA A 431 43.59 39.42 -39.70
N ILE A 432 42.45 39.83 -39.12
CA ILE A 432 41.26 40.30 -39.85
C ILE A 432 41.46 41.73 -40.38
N TRP A 433 42.16 42.60 -39.64
CA TRP A 433 42.26 44.02 -40.02
C TRP A 433 43.56 44.40 -40.72
N LYS A 434 44.61 43.56 -40.64
CA LYS A 434 45.85 43.75 -41.42
C LYS A 434 45.63 43.50 -42.92
N GLU A 435 44.76 42.56 -43.29
CA GLU A 435 44.35 42.29 -44.67
C GLU A 435 42.95 42.90 -44.95
N ARG A 436 42.88 44.25 -45.02
CA ARG A 436 41.62 45.02 -45.18
C ARG A 436 40.78 44.75 -46.45
N LEU A 437 41.14 43.77 -47.29
CA LEU A 437 40.57 43.57 -48.64
C LEU A 437 40.04 42.14 -48.90
N ASN A 438 39.83 41.31 -47.88
CA ASN A 438 39.21 39.98 -48.06
C ASN A 438 37.67 40.05 -47.97
N PRO A 439 36.91 39.69 -49.03
CA PRO A 439 35.43 39.73 -49.05
C PRO A 439 34.74 38.80 -48.05
N ASN A 440 35.45 37.78 -47.56
CA ASN A 440 34.88 36.73 -46.70
C ASN A 440 34.88 37.08 -45.21
N TRP A 441 35.47 38.21 -44.79
CA TRP A 441 35.75 38.50 -43.39
C TRP A 441 35.18 39.88 -42.99
N PRO A 442 34.12 39.93 -42.16
CA PRO A 442 33.52 41.18 -41.75
C PRO A 442 34.43 41.98 -40.80
N ASN A 443 34.42 43.31 -40.97
CA ASN A 443 35.18 44.26 -40.17
C ASN A 443 34.95 44.07 -38.65
N LEU A 444 35.97 44.39 -37.86
CA LEU A 444 35.87 44.37 -36.40
C LEU A 444 34.92 45.46 -35.89
N LEU A 445 34.16 45.11 -34.85
CA LEU A 445 33.25 46.02 -34.16
C LEU A 445 34.01 47.22 -33.58
N PRO A 446 33.63 48.49 -33.81
CA PRO A 446 34.33 49.65 -33.23
C PRO A 446 34.38 49.61 -31.70
N ALA A 447 35.44 50.17 -31.11
CA ALA A 447 35.66 50.12 -29.65
C ALA A 447 34.45 50.58 -28.81
N VAL A 448 33.75 51.63 -29.24
CA VAL A 448 32.57 52.16 -28.53
C VAL A 448 31.39 51.18 -28.56
N GLU A 449 31.17 50.50 -29.68
CA GLU A 449 30.10 49.51 -29.83
C GLU A 449 30.45 48.20 -29.12
N PHE A 450 31.72 47.83 -29.13
CA PHE A 450 32.22 46.66 -28.40
C PHE A 450 32.02 46.79 -26.89
N ILE A 451 32.33 47.93 -26.29
CA ILE A 451 32.11 48.15 -24.85
C ILE A 451 30.61 48.10 -24.50
N LYS A 452 29.72 48.62 -25.36
CA LYS A 452 28.26 48.50 -25.19
C LYS A 452 27.78 47.03 -25.28
N ASN A 453 28.43 46.22 -26.09
CA ASN A 453 28.08 44.80 -26.25
C ASN A 453 28.40 43.95 -25.01
N VAL A 454 29.30 44.39 -24.13
CA VAL A 454 29.69 43.62 -22.93
C VAL A 454 28.50 43.39 -22.00
N SER A 455 27.67 44.41 -21.77
CA SER A 455 26.43 44.29 -20.97
C SER A 455 25.36 43.43 -21.64
N SER A 456 25.42 43.25 -22.97
CA SER A 456 24.57 42.28 -23.68
C SER A 456 25.12 40.85 -23.56
N ALA A 457 26.44 40.69 -23.51
CA ALA A 457 27.10 39.41 -23.33
C ALA A 457 26.92 38.85 -21.92
N PHE A 458 26.98 39.71 -20.90
CA PHE A 458 26.78 39.41 -19.48
C PHE A 458 25.76 40.38 -18.87
N PRO A 459 24.51 39.93 -18.61
CA PRO A 459 23.44 40.80 -18.12
C PRO A 459 23.72 41.52 -16.79
N ASN A 460 24.58 40.93 -15.94
CA ASN A 460 24.95 41.47 -14.63
C ASN A 460 26.22 42.34 -14.66
N SER A 461 26.70 42.75 -15.85
CA SER A 461 27.92 43.55 -16.00
C SER A 461 27.63 45.01 -16.33
N GLU A 462 28.35 45.93 -15.68
CA GLU A 462 28.15 47.38 -15.82
C GLU A 462 29.46 48.11 -16.13
N ALA A 463 29.44 48.98 -17.14
CA ALA A 463 30.55 49.86 -17.48
C ALA A 463 30.53 51.12 -16.58
N MET A 464 31.61 51.38 -15.85
CA MET A 464 31.68 52.47 -14.86
C MET A 464 32.98 53.27 -15.00
N VAL A 465 32.92 54.57 -14.66
CA VAL A 465 34.08 55.47 -14.62
C VAL A 465 34.43 55.76 -13.17
N VAL A 466 35.56 55.22 -12.70
CA VAL A 466 36.08 55.44 -11.34
C VAL A 466 37.05 56.62 -11.37
N ASN A 467 36.82 57.61 -10.50
CA ASN A 467 37.76 58.72 -10.30
C ASN A 467 38.80 58.28 -9.27
N LEU A 468 40.08 58.25 -9.64
CA LEU A 468 41.16 57.96 -8.70
C LEU A 468 41.42 59.18 -7.80
N PRO A 469 41.64 59.00 -6.49
CA PRO A 469 41.96 60.10 -5.58
C PRO A 469 43.30 60.77 -5.94
N GLN A 470 43.35 62.11 -5.87
CA GLN A 470 44.49 62.95 -6.23
C GLN A 470 45.68 62.73 -5.28
N THR A 471 46.83 62.33 -5.82
CA THR A 471 48.11 62.29 -5.07
C THR A 471 49.00 63.52 -5.33
N ASP A 472 48.74 64.33 -6.37
CA ASP A 472 49.55 65.51 -6.75
C ASP A 472 48.71 66.78 -7.03
N PRO A 473 48.99 67.93 -6.39
CA PRO A 473 48.22 69.17 -6.54
C PRO A 473 48.67 70.01 -7.76
N GLY A 474 48.37 69.51 -8.96
CA GLY A 474 48.63 70.23 -10.21
C GLY A 474 48.25 69.51 -11.51
N ALA A 475 47.88 68.23 -11.44
CA ALA A 475 47.45 67.45 -12.61
C ALA A 475 45.93 67.17 -12.58
N GLN A 476 45.32 67.14 -13.77
CA GLN A 476 43.90 66.79 -13.92
C GLN A 476 43.60 65.38 -13.37
N PRO A 477 42.42 65.15 -12.77
CA PRO A 477 42.06 63.85 -12.19
C PRO A 477 42.08 62.74 -13.25
N LYS A 478 42.90 61.70 -13.04
CA LYS A 478 42.95 60.52 -13.92
C LYS A 478 41.69 59.68 -13.72
N LYS A 479 40.84 59.62 -14.75
CA LYS A 479 39.63 58.79 -14.80
C LYS A 479 40.00 57.36 -15.23
N LYS A 480 39.58 56.34 -14.46
CA LYS A 480 39.76 54.92 -14.79
C LYS A 480 38.43 54.36 -15.32
N PHE A 481 38.44 53.91 -16.57
CA PHE A 481 37.26 53.29 -17.22
C PHE A 481 37.30 51.77 -17.02
N ILE A 482 36.33 51.23 -16.28
CA ILE A 482 36.24 49.80 -15.93
C ILE A 482 34.89 49.18 -16.34
N ILE A 483 34.86 47.86 -16.35
CA ILE A 483 33.66 47.03 -16.41
C ILE A 483 33.64 46.18 -15.15
N LYS A 484 32.57 46.32 -14.37
CA LYS A 484 32.32 45.54 -13.15
C LYS A 484 31.49 44.31 -13.46
N GLY A 485 31.75 43.22 -12.75
CA GLY A 485 30.95 42.00 -12.80
C GLY A 485 31.49 40.91 -13.74
N ILE A 486 32.67 41.10 -14.32
CA ILE A 486 33.34 40.08 -15.17
C ILE A 486 34.79 39.89 -14.74
N GLN A 487 35.31 38.68 -14.91
CA GLN A 487 36.72 38.35 -14.68
C GLN A 487 37.28 37.47 -15.81
N PRO A 488 38.58 37.57 -16.12
CA PRO A 488 39.21 36.73 -17.13
C PRO A 488 39.31 35.28 -16.66
N ARG A 489 39.03 34.33 -17.55
CA ARG A 489 39.17 32.90 -17.27
C ARG A 489 40.63 32.46 -17.35
N GLN A 490 40.98 31.41 -16.62
CA GLN A 490 42.30 30.78 -16.74
C GLN A 490 42.46 30.02 -18.07
N PHE A 491 41.39 29.36 -18.50
CA PHE A 491 41.35 28.61 -19.75
C PHE A 491 40.08 28.98 -20.52
N PRO A 492 40.16 29.05 -21.86
CA PRO A 492 39.00 29.33 -22.70
C PRO A 492 38.06 28.12 -22.71
N VAL A 493 36.75 28.36 -22.57
CA VAL A 493 35.71 27.32 -22.55
C VAL A 493 35.03 27.14 -23.92
N SER A 494 34.26 26.07 -24.10
CA SER A 494 33.44 25.90 -25.30
C SER A 494 32.29 26.91 -25.34
N VAL A 495 31.75 27.14 -26.55
CA VAL A 495 30.65 28.10 -26.78
C VAL A 495 29.41 27.78 -25.93
N GLU A 496 29.08 26.50 -25.77
CA GLU A 496 27.91 26.05 -24.99
C GLU A 496 28.07 26.34 -23.50
N VAL A 497 29.22 25.99 -22.91
CA VAL A 497 29.53 26.25 -21.50
C VAL A 497 29.59 27.75 -21.23
N GLY A 498 30.24 28.51 -22.11
CA GLY A 498 30.30 29.96 -22.02
C GLY A 498 28.93 30.62 -22.07
N ASN A 499 28.02 30.15 -22.92
CA ASN A 499 26.64 30.65 -22.99
C ASN A 499 25.83 30.31 -21.74
N PHE A 500 25.94 29.07 -21.25
CA PHE A 500 25.23 28.64 -20.05
C PHE A 500 25.64 29.44 -18.82
N GLU A 501 26.94 29.60 -18.59
CA GLU A 501 27.45 30.32 -17.41
C GLU A 501 27.18 31.83 -17.47
N ALA A 502 27.25 32.44 -18.66
CA ALA A 502 26.98 33.87 -18.83
C ALA A 502 25.50 34.25 -18.62
N LEU A 503 24.58 33.31 -18.82
CA LEU A 503 23.13 33.54 -18.77
C LEU A 503 22.44 32.93 -17.55
N ARG A 504 23.15 32.17 -16.70
CA ARG A 504 22.58 31.57 -15.50
C ARG A 504 22.23 32.65 -14.47
N SER A 505 20.98 32.64 -13.98
CA SER A 505 20.60 33.43 -12.80
C SER A 505 21.23 32.83 -11.54
N ILE A 506 21.96 33.63 -10.79
CA ILE A 506 22.57 33.20 -9.53
C ILE A 506 21.57 33.55 -8.42
N PRO A 507 20.94 32.57 -7.75
CA PRO A 507 20.10 32.83 -6.59
C PRO A 507 20.98 33.26 -5.40
N ALA A 508 20.56 34.29 -4.68
CA ALA A 508 21.34 34.97 -3.63
C ALA A 508 21.59 34.14 -2.34
N THR A 509 21.24 32.86 -2.28
CA THR A 509 21.18 32.07 -1.04
C THR A 509 21.91 30.72 -1.08
N ALA A 510 22.66 30.39 -2.13
CA ALA A 510 23.45 29.16 -2.16
C ALA A 510 24.85 29.40 -1.54
N GLU A 511 24.93 29.48 -0.21
CA GLU A 511 26.19 29.36 0.52
C GLU A 511 26.65 27.90 0.49
N GLU A 512 27.32 27.46 -0.59
CA GLU A 512 28.08 26.21 -0.60
C GLU A 512 29.32 26.42 0.30
N LYS A 513 29.23 26.03 1.58
CA LYS A 513 30.37 25.95 2.49
C LYS A 513 31.30 24.83 1.99
N HIS A 514 32.37 25.20 1.30
CA HIS A 514 33.46 24.27 0.95
C HIS A 514 34.66 24.50 1.87
N SER A 515 35.27 23.42 2.34
CA SER A 515 36.51 23.49 3.13
C SER A 515 37.72 23.85 2.23
N PRO A 516 38.60 24.78 2.64
CA PRO A 516 39.73 25.24 1.82
C PRO A 516 40.98 24.33 1.93
N SER A 517 40.91 23.18 2.61
CA SER A 517 42.10 22.43 3.05
C SER A 517 42.40 21.14 2.25
N ALA A 518 41.43 20.57 1.53
CA ALA A 518 41.62 19.27 0.89
C ALA A 518 42.25 19.38 -0.51
N PRO A 519 43.33 18.62 -0.81
CA PRO A 519 43.96 18.61 -2.12
C PRO A 519 43.03 18.13 -3.25
N ILE A 520 43.29 18.60 -4.46
CA ILE A 520 42.47 18.40 -5.67
C ILE A 520 42.09 16.92 -5.85
N GLY A 521 40.79 16.66 -6.02
CA GLY A 521 40.26 15.30 -6.26
C GLY A 521 39.99 14.48 -5.01
N HIS A 522 40.19 15.03 -3.81
CA HIS A 522 39.74 14.40 -2.57
C HIS A 522 38.23 14.58 -2.38
N ILE A 523 37.63 13.62 -1.66
CA ILE A 523 36.25 13.67 -1.20
C ILE A 523 36.14 14.86 -0.24
N ASP A 524 35.18 15.75 -0.49
CA ASP A 524 34.85 16.83 0.43
C ASP A 524 34.15 16.22 1.66
N VAL A 525 34.91 15.97 2.72
CA VAL A 525 34.47 15.25 3.92
C VAL A 525 33.31 15.99 4.60
N GLU A 526 33.36 17.32 4.67
CA GLU A 526 32.30 18.13 5.29
C GLU A 526 31.01 18.08 4.46
N ALA A 527 31.11 18.16 3.13
CA ALA A 527 29.95 18.04 2.27
C ALA A 527 29.36 16.62 2.27
N PHE A 528 30.20 15.60 2.39
CA PHE A 528 29.77 14.21 2.57
C PHE A 528 29.09 14.00 3.93
N GLU A 529 29.63 14.54 5.02
CA GLU A 529 29.02 14.50 6.35
C GLU A 529 27.69 15.24 6.39
N ALA A 530 27.59 16.40 5.75
CA ALA A 530 26.33 17.14 5.62
C ALA A 530 25.29 16.37 4.78
N ALA A 531 25.71 15.73 3.68
CA ALA A 531 24.83 14.88 2.87
C ALA A 531 24.37 13.63 3.64
N LEU A 532 25.25 13.05 4.46
CA LEU A 532 24.93 11.93 5.35
C LEU A 532 23.95 12.36 6.45
N ALA A 533 24.17 13.51 7.07
CA ALA A 533 23.28 14.06 8.09
C ALA A 533 21.89 14.35 7.51
N ALA A 534 21.80 15.00 6.35
CA ALA A 534 20.53 15.27 5.67
C ALA A 534 19.81 13.97 5.28
N LYS A 535 20.55 12.94 4.85
CA LYS A 535 19.97 11.62 4.53
C LYS A 535 19.44 10.90 5.78
N ASN A 536 20.17 10.95 6.89
CA ASN A 536 19.73 10.40 8.17
C ASN A 536 18.50 11.14 8.71
N GLU A 537 18.48 12.47 8.60
CA GLU A 537 17.31 13.27 8.99
C GLU A 537 16.09 12.91 8.13
N SER A 538 16.28 12.72 6.82
CA SER A 538 15.21 12.24 5.93
C SER A 538 14.69 10.84 6.29
N LEU A 539 15.56 9.94 6.79
CA LEU A 539 15.16 8.61 7.28
C LEU A 539 14.37 8.70 8.59
N LEU A 540 14.79 9.58 9.50
CA LEU A 540 14.06 9.80 10.75
C LEU A 540 12.72 10.51 10.52
N GLN A 541 12.64 11.41 9.53
CA GLN A 541 11.37 12.04 9.15
C GLN A 541 10.40 11.04 8.48
N ALA A 542 10.90 9.97 7.86
CA ALA A 542 10.08 8.94 7.25
C ALA A 542 9.19 8.18 8.26
N SER A 543 9.68 8.02 9.50
CA SER A 543 8.93 7.36 10.58
C SER A 543 7.99 8.31 11.32
N VAL A 544 8.07 9.63 11.08
CA VAL A 544 7.23 10.62 11.76
C VAL A 544 5.78 10.47 11.30
N GLY A 545 4.93 10.05 12.24
CA GLY A 545 3.50 9.87 12.02
C GLY A 545 3.02 8.43 12.10
N LEU A 546 3.91 7.43 12.14
CA LEU A 546 3.51 6.05 12.42
C LEU A 546 3.14 5.93 13.91
N SER A 547 1.88 5.61 14.19
CA SER A 547 1.42 5.31 15.56
C SER A 547 1.46 3.81 15.85
N GLY A 548 1.46 3.47 17.15
CA GLY A 548 1.53 2.10 17.62
C GLY A 548 0.40 1.19 17.11
N PRO A 549 0.60 -0.13 17.12
CA PRO A 549 -0.35 -1.11 16.58
C PRO A 549 -1.72 -1.09 17.27
N GLU A 550 -1.81 -0.56 18.49
CA GLU A 550 -3.04 -0.48 19.28
C GLU A 550 -3.85 0.82 19.05
N ASP A 551 -3.30 1.78 18.30
CA ASP A 551 -3.99 3.04 18.03
C ASP A 551 -5.10 2.87 16.98
N THR A 552 -6.33 2.74 17.45
CA THR A 552 -7.53 2.61 16.60
C THR A 552 -7.90 3.89 15.86
N SER A 553 -7.32 5.03 16.23
CA SER A 553 -7.62 6.33 15.60
C SER A 553 -6.82 6.56 14.31
N ALA A 554 -5.79 5.75 14.06
CA ALA A 554 -4.96 5.87 12.88
C ALA A 554 -5.68 5.44 11.60
N PRO A 555 -5.54 6.19 10.48
CA PRO A 555 -6.16 5.85 9.19
C PRO A 555 -5.71 4.50 8.60
N TRP A 556 -4.52 4.04 8.97
CA TRP A 556 -3.91 2.77 8.55
C TRP A 556 -4.03 1.67 9.61
N HIS A 557 -4.81 1.89 10.67
CA HIS A 557 -5.01 0.89 11.72
C HIS A 557 -5.57 -0.41 11.11
N SER A 558 -4.91 -1.52 11.44
CA SER A 558 -5.31 -2.85 11.01
C SER A 558 -5.17 -3.81 12.20
N PRO A 559 -6.26 -4.44 12.67
CA PRO A 559 -6.19 -5.37 13.80
C PRO A 559 -5.37 -6.63 13.46
N ILE A 560 -5.17 -6.90 12.16
CA ILE A 560 -4.32 -7.98 11.67
C ILE A 560 -2.87 -7.77 12.14
N ASN A 561 -2.37 -6.54 12.12
CA ASN A 561 -0.96 -6.25 12.39
C ASN A 561 -0.61 -6.58 13.85
N GLY A 562 -1.47 -6.16 14.80
CA GLY A 562 -1.32 -6.48 16.22
C GLY A 562 -1.45 -7.98 16.52
N VAL A 563 -2.48 -8.65 15.99
CA VAL A 563 -2.66 -10.09 16.24
C VAL A 563 -1.54 -10.92 15.58
N ALA A 564 -1.09 -10.56 14.38
CA ALA A 564 0.04 -11.23 13.71
C ALA A 564 1.35 -11.07 14.51
N ARG A 565 1.58 -9.87 15.08
CA ARG A 565 2.72 -9.60 15.97
C ARG A 565 2.69 -10.51 17.20
N ASP A 566 1.55 -10.60 17.87
CA ASP A 566 1.40 -11.42 19.08
C ASP A 566 1.62 -12.91 18.78
N VAL A 567 1.06 -13.40 17.67
CA VAL A 567 1.24 -14.80 17.22
C VAL A 567 2.71 -15.07 16.88
N LEU A 568 3.37 -14.17 16.12
CA LEU A 568 4.79 -14.32 15.78
C LEU A 568 5.67 -14.26 17.03
N GLY A 569 5.39 -13.33 17.95
CA GLY A 569 6.12 -13.17 19.20
C GLY A 569 6.10 -14.46 20.02
N LYS A 570 4.93 -15.08 20.19
CA LYS A 570 4.80 -16.35 20.91
C LYS A 570 5.53 -17.51 20.23
N ILE A 571 5.48 -17.58 18.90
CA ILE A 571 6.25 -18.57 18.12
C ILE A 571 7.76 -18.34 18.29
N VAL A 572 8.21 -17.09 18.28
CA VAL A 572 9.62 -16.75 18.44
C VAL A 572 10.12 -17.18 19.82
N GLU A 573 9.42 -16.81 20.89
CA GLU A 573 9.77 -17.12 22.27
C GLU A 573 9.83 -18.64 22.52
N GLU A 574 8.81 -19.40 22.08
CA GLU A 574 8.71 -20.83 22.40
C GLU A 574 9.54 -21.76 21.51
N LEU A 575 9.71 -21.37 20.25
CA LEU A 575 10.29 -22.23 19.22
C LEU A 575 11.60 -21.67 18.67
N LEU A 576 11.66 -20.41 18.25
CA LEU A 576 12.87 -19.89 17.59
C LEU A 576 13.97 -19.59 18.59
N GLU A 577 13.76 -18.85 19.68
CA GLU A 577 14.83 -18.57 20.64
C GLU A 577 15.53 -19.83 21.17
N PRO A 578 14.80 -20.87 21.64
CA PRO A 578 15.41 -22.10 22.14
C PRO A 578 15.88 -23.06 21.03
N ASP A 579 15.74 -22.72 19.74
CA ASP A 579 16.20 -23.57 18.62
C ASP A 579 17.74 -23.58 18.54
N THR A 580 18.34 -24.64 19.09
CA THR A 580 19.78 -24.92 18.98
C THR A 580 20.16 -25.54 17.64
N ASP A 581 19.25 -26.32 17.07
CA ASP A 581 19.50 -27.14 15.86
C ASP A 581 19.32 -26.31 14.58
N GLY A 582 18.68 -25.15 14.70
CA GLY A 582 18.50 -24.17 13.63
C GLY A 582 17.38 -24.52 12.66
N VAL A 583 16.52 -25.49 12.98
CA VAL A 583 15.43 -25.94 12.09
C VAL A 583 14.46 -24.80 11.77
N TYR A 584 14.02 -24.06 12.80
CA TYR A 584 13.07 -22.95 12.64
C TYR A 584 13.79 -21.67 12.23
N LYS A 585 14.97 -21.40 12.83
CA LYS A 585 15.79 -20.22 12.52
C LYS A 585 16.18 -20.16 11.06
N ASN A 586 16.57 -21.28 10.45
CA ASN A 586 17.00 -21.30 9.05
C ASN A 586 15.84 -21.03 8.08
N VAL A 587 14.64 -21.52 8.38
CA VAL A 587 13.44 -21.28 7.54
C VAL A 587 12.98 -19.83 7.66
N PHE A 588 12.96 -19.27 8.87
CA PHE A 588 12.67 -17.85 9.06
C PHE A 588 13.66 -16.96 8.30
N ARG A 589 14.96 -17.30 8.33
CA ARG A 589 16.00 -16.61 7.55
C ARG A 589 15.76 -16.75 6.05
N GLN A 590 15.41 -17.94 5.56
CA GLN A 590 15.23 -18.18 4.13
C GLN A 590 14.22 -17.21 3.50
N TYR A 591 13.13 -16.88 4.20
CA TYR A 591 12.10 -15.98 3.68
C TYR A 591 12.34 -14.49 3.97
N ASN A 592 13.04 -14.17 5.07
CA ASN A 592 13.10 -12.80 5.58
C ASN A 592 14.50 -12.17 5.52
N ARG A 593 15.51 -12.85 4.97
CA ARG A 593 16.92 -12.39 4.98
C ARG A 593 17.12 -11.05 4.28
N ASP A 594 16.52 -10.86 3.11
CA ASP A 594 16.89 -9.76 2.23
C ASP A 594 15.97 -8.53 2.43
N TRP A 595 14.65 -8.73 2.54
CA TRP A 595 13.71 -7.62 2.55
C TRP A 595 13.45 -7.02 3.95
N LEU A 596 13.39 -7.85 5.00
CA LEU A 596 12.96 -7.41 6.32
C LEU A 596 13.98 -6.47 7.00
N PRO A 597 15.30 -6.76 7.00
CA PRO A 597 16.30 -5.83 7.52
C PRO A 597 16.35 -4.51 6.74
N ASP A 598 16.27 -4.57 5.42
CA ASP A 598 16.28 -3.39 4.55
C ASP A 598 15.04 -2.50 4.81
N LEU A 599 13.88 -3.12 5.04
CA LEU A 599 12.65 -2.40 5.36
C LEU A 599 12.72 -1.71 6.72
N VAL A 600 13.25 -2.38 7.74
CA VAL A 600 13.44 -1.81 9.08
C VAL A 600 14.48 -0.69 9.05
N TYR A 601 15.54 -0.83 8.25
CA TYR A 601 16.56 0.20 8.08
C TYR A 601 15.98 1.49 7.51
N VAL A 602 15.11 1.38 6.49
CA VAL A 602 14.46 2.54 5.86
C VAL A 602 13.33 3.11 6.73
N ASN A 603 12.71 2.29 7.57
CA ASN A 603 11.58 2.66 8.41
C ASN A 603 11.84 2.32 9.89
N PRO A 604 12.67 3.11 10.61
CA PRO A 604 13.02 2.82 12.01
C PRO A 604 11.81 2.83 12.95
N GLY A 605 10.73 3.54 12.57
CA GLY A 605 9.47 3.60 13.31
C GLY A 605 8.82 2.23 13.58
N LEU A 606 9.10 1.21 12.75
CA LEU A 606 8.61 -0.15 12.98
C LEU A 606 9.11 -0.75 14.29
N VAL A 607 10.33 -0.39 14.71
CA VAL A 607 10.92 -0.85 15.98
C VAL A 607 10.53 0.10 17.11
N GLU A 608 10.53 1.42 16.86
CA GLU A 608 10.16 2.42 17.88
C GLU A 608 8.72 2.26 18.37
N GLN A 609 7.80 1.91 17.46
CA GLN A 609 6.37 1.69 17.76
C GLN A 609 6.04 0.23 18.06
N GLU A 610 7.05 -0.62 18.28
CA GLU A 610 6.90 -2.03 18.68
C GLU A 610 6.06 -2.89 17.71
N TYR A 611 6.08 -2.59 16.40
CA TYR A 611 5.55 -3.51 15.38
C TYR A 611 6.47 -4.72 15.21
N ILE A 612 7.80 -4.49 15.22
CA ILE A 612 8.83 -5.52 15.11
C ILE A 612 9.74 -5.44 16.33
N ASN A 613 9.88 -6.56 17.06
CA ASN A 613 10.87 -6.65 18.11
C ASN A 613 12.27 -6.79 17.48
N GLY A 614 13.20 -5.93 17.90
CA GLY A 614 14.59 -5.96 17.42
C GLY A 614 15.28 -7.32 17.61
N GLN A 615 14.84 -8.13 18.59
CA GLN A 615 15.33 -9.50 18.79
C GLN A 615 15.06 -10.43 17.60
N TRP A 616 14.00 -10.19 16.83
CA TRP A 616 13.65 -11.00 15.65
C TRP A 616 14.65 -10.84 14.51
N LEU A 617 15.38 -9.72 14.48
CA LEU A 617 16.43 -9.45 13.51
C LEU A 617 17.78 -10.09 13.90
N LEU A 618 17.94 -10.51 15.17
CA LEU A 618 19.18 -11.04 15.77
C LEU A 618 19.39 -12.55 15.54
N VAL A 619 18.84 -13.12 14.48
CA VAL A 619 19.03 -14.56 14.19
C VAL A 619 20.44 -14.79 13.62
N ARG A 620 21.49 -14.59 14.42
CA ARG A 620 22.89 -15.04 14.21
C ARG A 620 23.39 -15.71 15.49
N VAL A 621 24.08 -16.85 15.36
CA VAL A 621 24.69 -17.59 16.49
C VAL A 621 25.93 -16.86 17.06
N THR A 622 26.42 -15.81 16.39
CA THR A 622 27.62 -15.06 16.76
C THR A 622 27.37 -13.84 17.66
N ASP A 623 26.13 -13.60 18.10
CA ASP A 623 25.67 -12.32 18.68
C ASP A 623 25.83 -12.15 20.20
N ALA A 624 26.74 -12.89 20.84
CA ALA A 624 27.21 -12.46 22.17
C ALA A 624 27.85 -11.06 22.10
N VAL A 625 28.49 -10.72 20.97
CA VAL A 625 29.14 -9.42 20.73
C VAL A 625 28.11 -8.34 20.35
N HIS A 626 27.06 -8.72 19.62
CA HIS A 626 25.99 -7.80 19.21
C HIS A 626 25.03 -7.45 20.36
N ARG A 627 24.83 -8.37 21.32
CA ARG A 627 24.14 -8.08 22.60
C ARG A 627 24.79 -6.92 23.36
N VAL A 628 26.12 -6.86 23.39
CA VAL A 628 26.86 -5.77 24.05
C VAL A 628 26.77 -4.47 23.24
N PHE A 629 26.78 -4.56 21.91
CA PHE A 629 26.79 -3.38 21.03
C PHE A 629 25.43 -2.69 20.92
N VAL A 630 24.33 -3.46 20.88
CA VAL A 630 22.95 -2.92 20.75
C VAL A 630 22.43 -2.41 22.09
N LEU A 631 22.75 -3.07 23.21
CA LEU A 631 22.49 -2.51 24.55
C LEU A 631 23.36 -1.27 24.83
N GLY A 632 24.58 -1.22 24.28
CA GLY A 632 25.40 -0.01 24.28
C GLY A 632 24.79 1.14 23.49
N LEU A 633 24.13 0.85 22.36
CA LEU A 633 23.43 1.84 21.53
C LEU A 633 22.21 2.46 22.23
N PHE A 634 21.48 1.68 23.04
CA PHE A 634 20.38 2.18 23.87
C PHE A 634 20.83 3.14 24.97
N GLY A 635 22.09 3.05 25.43
CA GLY A 635 22.67 3.97 26.39
C GLY A 635 23.25 5.26 25.79
N ILE A 636 23.48 5.30 24.47
CA ILE A 636 24.24 6.37 23.80
C ILE A 636 23.35 7.37 23.05
N THR A 637 22.06 7.09 22.87
CA THR A 637 21.09 8.08 22.34
C THR A 637 20.83 9.26 23.27
N ALA A 638 21.41 9.27 24.49
CA ALA A 638 21.30 10.37 25.44
C ALA A 638 22.45 11.40 25.41
N VAL A 639 23.57 11.16 24.70
CA VAL A 639 24.68 12.14 24.67
C VAL A 639 25.33 12.21 23.29
N GLY A 640 25.23 13.40 22.68
CA GLY A 640 25.75 13.69 21.35
C GLY A 640 27.28 13.69 21.24
N THR A 641 27.71 13.51 19.98
CA THR A 641 29.02 13.85 19.38
C THR A 641 30.24 13.00 19.76
N GLY A 642 30.68 12.16 18.80
CA GLY A 642 32.04 11.62 18.75
C GLY A 642 32.20 10.29 17.98
N SER A 643 32.72 10.35 16.75
CA SER A 643 33.36 9.22 16.04
C SER A 643 32.52 8.01 15.60
N ILE A 644 31.57 8.24 14.68
CA ILE A 644 31.05 7.23 13.74
C ILE A 644 32.17 6.61 12.85
N LEU A 645 33.37 7.22 12.82
CA LEU A 645 34.46 6.81 11.93
C LEU A 645 35.32 5.61 12.38
N PHE A 646 35.37 5.22 13.65
CA PHE A 646 36.34 4.17 14.04
C PHE A 646 35.81 2.74 13.86
N ASN A 647 34.52 2.48 14.05
CA ASN A 647 34.04 1.09 14.17
C ASN A 647 33.20 0.54 13.02
N ILE A 648 32.68 1.39 12.12
CA ILE A 648 32.16 0.91 10.82
C ILE A 648 33.31 0.36 9.96
N TYR A 649 34.54 0.85 10.15
CA TYR A 649 35.77 0.31 9.53
C TYR A 649 36.25 -1.01 10.16
N ALA A 650 35.87 -1.30 11.41
CA ALA A 650 36.33 -2.50 12.14
C ALA A 650 35.38 -3.72 12.02
N ASN A 651 34.14 -3.53 11.53
CA ASN A 651 33.09 -4.56 11.60
C ASN A 651 32.50 -5.03 10.25
N SER A 652 33.29 -5.18 9.19
CA SER A 652 32.92 -6.13 8.13
C SER A 652 34.13 -6.87 7.55
N ASP A 653 33.93 -8.16 7.24
CA ASP A 653 34.90 -9.26 7.05
C ASP A 653 36.03 -9.12 6.00
N PHE A 654 36.45 -7.91 5.60
CA PHE A 654 37.53 -7.70 4.63
C PHE A 654 38.77 -6.95 5.16
N GLY A 655 38.75 -6.42 6.39
CA GLY A 655 39.86 -5.62 6.93
C GLY A 655 41.09 -6.43 7.39
N GLY A 656 40.88 -7.63 7.93
CA GLY A 656 41.95 -8.45 8.53
C GLY A 656 42.71 -9.35 7.54
N MET A 657 42.07 -9.80 6.46
CA MET A 657 42.61 -10.88 5.61
C MET A 657 43.47 -10.42 4.41
N ASN A 658 43.63 -9.11 4.16
CA ASN A 658 44.39 -8.60 3.00
C ASN A 658 45.74 -7.95 3.30
N LYS A 659 46.08 -7.67 4.56
CA LYS A 659 47.41 -7.09 4.88
C LYS A 659 48.56 -8.08 4.70
N ASN A 660 48.29 -9.39 4.72
CA ASN A 660 49.30 -10.44 4.52
C ASN A 660 49.24 -11.12 3.15
N LYS A 661 48.31 -10.72 2.25
CA LYS A 661 48.15 -11.31 0.90
C LYS A 661 48.56 -10.40 -0.26
N LEU A 662 48.92 -9.15 0.01
CA LEU A 662 49.45 -8.22 -1.00
C LEU A 662 50.96 -8.00 -0.80
N LYS A 663 51.74 -9.08 -0.82
CA LYS A 663 53.10 -9.03 -1.34
C LYS A 663 53.07 -9.69 -2.71
N PHE A 664 53.19 -8.87 -3.74
CA PHE A 664 53.29 -9.33 -5.11
C PHE A 664 54.66 -10.00 -5.29
N SER A 665 54.70 -11.33 -5.22
CA SER A 665 55.86 -12.12 -5.65
C SER A 665 55.72 -12.31 -7.18
N ARG A 666 56.73 -11.89 -7.94
CA ARG A 666 56.69 -11.96 -9.41
C ARG A 666 56.76 -13.41 -9.91
N GLU A 667 57.30 -14.31 -9.08
CA GLU A 667 57.48 -15.73 -9.36
C GLU A 667 56.15 -16.51 -9.29
N GLU A 668 55.26 -16.26 -8.31
CA GLU A 668 53.95 -16.94 -8.24
C GLU A 668 52.98 -16.54 -9.37
N PHE A 669 53.16 -15.34 -9.94
CA PHE A 669 52.35 -14.87 -11.07
C PHE A 669 52.75 -15.56 -12.38
N ASP A 670 54.05 -15.75 -12.61
CA ASP A 670 54.56 -16.44 -13.79
C ASP A 670 54.30 -17.96 -13.72
N GLU A 671 54.30 -18.54 -12.52
CA GLU A 671 53.97 -19.96 -12.29
C GLU A 671 52.47 -20.25 -12.49
N LYS A 672 51.57 -19.36 -12.04
CA LYS A 672 50.12 -19.48 -12.32
C LYS A 672 49.76 -19.28 -13.80
N ARG A 673 50.49 -18.41 -14.50
CA ARG A 673 50.31 -18.21 -15.94
C ARG A 673 50.80 -19.41 -16.75
N ALA A 674 51.83 -20.13 -16.28
CA ALA A 674 52.27 -21.38 -16.89
C ALA A 674 51.24 -22.50 -16.70
N ASN A 675 50.64 -22.62 -15.51
CA ASN A 675 49.61 -23.63 -15.23
C ASN A 675 48.28 -23.37 -15.98
N GLU A 676 47.86 -22.10 -16.15
CA GLU A 676 46.69 -21.77 -16.98
C GLU A 676 46.88 -22.03 -18.47
N ALA A 677 48.14 -22.08 -18.95
CA ALA A 677 48.45 -22.46 -20.33
C ALA A 677 48.39 -23.98 -20.55
N GLU A 678 48.64 -24.79 -19.52
CA GLU A 678 48.51 -26.25 -19.58
C GLU A 678 47.04 -26.71 -19.43
N ASP A 679 46.23 -26.08 -18.57
CA ASP A 679 44.82 -26.46 -18.35
C ASP A 679 43.89 -26.20 -19.55
N LYS A 680 44.26 -25.30 -20.47
CA LYS A 680 43.50 -25.07 -21.71
C LYS A 680 43.65 -26.18 -22.76
N HIS A 681 44.59 -27.12 -22.57
CA HIS A 681 44.77 -28.26 -23.47
C HIS A 681 44.01 -29.53 -23.03
N HIS A 682 43.41 -29.55 -21.83
CA HIS A 682 42.77 -30.74 -21.25
C HIS A 682 41.39 -30.48 -20.63
N GLN A 683 40.43 -29.94 -21.39
CA GLN A 683 39.00 -30.03 -21.03
C GLN A 683 38.10 -30.03 -22.28
N ARG A 684 37.96 -31.21 -22.90
CA ARG A 684 36.70 -31.62 -23.54
C ARG A 684 35.96 -32.49 -22.52
N LEU A 685 34.75 -32.12 -22.14
CA LEU A 685 33.88 -32.95 -21.30
C LEU A 685 32.71 -33.54 -22.12
N PRO A 686 32.20 -34.72 -21.71
CA PRO A 686 31.39 -35.61 -22.53
C PRO A 686 29.89 -35.35 -22.39
N SER A 687 29.14 -35.86 -23.37
CA SER A 687 27.68 -35.97 -23.39
C SER A 687 27.17 -36.99 -22.36
N ASP A 688 26.19 -36.60 -21.54
CA ASP A 688 25.43 -37.54 -20.71
C ASP A 688 24.01 -37.79 -21.25
N PRO A 689 23.46 -39.01 -21.08
CA PRO A 689 22.31 -39.51 -21.82
C PRO A 689 21.12 -39.71 -20.87
N PHE A 690 20.16 -38.79 -20.87
CA PHE A 690 18.84 -39.06 -20.29
C PHE A 690 17.82 -38.09 -20.92
N ILE A 691 16.71 -38.66 -21.40
CA ILE A 691 15.59 -38.02 -22.12
C ILE A 691 15.75 -38.02 -23.65
N ASP A 692 16.00 -39.20 -24.23
CA ASP A 692 15.40 -39.58 -25.52
C ASP A 692 14.13 -40.39 -25.20
N GLY A 693 12.96 -39.82 -25.46
CA GLY A 693 11.71 -40.54 -25.22
C GLY A 693 10.43 -39.72 -25.04
N ILE A 694 10.26 -38.56 -25.69
CA ILE A 694 8.94 -37.92 -25.87
C ILE A 694 8.87 -37.23 -27.25
N ASP A 695 9.12 -37.98 -28.32
CA ASP A 695 9.02 -37.48 -29.71
C ASP A 695 8.18 -38.40 -30.63
N SER A 696 7.15 -39.03 -30.08
CA SER A 696 6.25 -39.88 -30.86
C SER A 696 4.78 -39.70 -30.49
N LEU A 697 4.18 -38.53 -30.75
CA LEU A 697 2.72 -38.33 -30.86
C LEU A 697 2.42 -37.13 -31.81
N PRO A 698 1.40 -37.23 -32.69
CA PRO A 698 1.21 -36.31 -33.82
C PRO A 698 0.78 -34.88 -33.43
N LEU A 699 1.25 -33.92 -34.24
CA LEU A 699 1.12 -32.46 -34.10
C LEU A 699 -0.33 -31.90 -34.08
N SER A 700 -1.37 -32.72 -34.23
CA SER A 700 -2.77 -32.27 -34.31
C SER A 700 -3.57 -32.43 -33.00
N ALA A 701 -2.93 -32.76 -31.87
CA ALA A 701 -3.61 -32.91 -30.57
C ALA A 701 -2.92 -32.20 -29.39
N LYS A 702 -1.99 -31.26 -29.65
CA LYS A 702 -1.43 -30.32 -28.66
C LYS A 702 -1.99 -28.89 -28.80
N PHE A 703 -3.06 -28.73 -29.60
CA PHE A 703 -3.75 -27.47 -29.86
C PHE A 703 -5.23 -27.54 -29.48
N ALA A 704 -5.56 -28.13 -28.33
CA ALA A 704 -6.92 -28.10 -27.79
C ALA A 704 -6.94 -28.55 -26.31
N ILE A 705 -6.41 -27.72 -25.41
CA ILE A 705 -6.79 -27.53 -23.99
C ILE A 705 -5.90 -26.36 -23.55
N ASP A 706 -6.38 -25.13 -23.83
CA ASP A 706 -6.04 -23.85 -23.16
C ASP A 706 -6.49 -22.60 -23.94
N ILE A 707 -7.39 -22.77 -24.92
CA ILE A 707 -8.17 -21.67 -25.48
C ILE A 707 -9.65 -22.04 -25.48
N LYS A 708 -10.21 -22.20 -24.27
CA LYS A 708 -11.66 -22.07 -24.04
C LYS A 708 -12.03 -21.59 -22.63
N CYS A 709 -11.16 -20.82 -21.98
CA CYS A 709 -11.48 -20.10 -20.73
C CYS A 709 -11.07 -18.62 -20.72
N ILE A 710 -10.82 -18.00 -21.89
CA ILE A 710 -10.72 -16.53 -22.02
C ILE A 710 -11.47 -16.09 -23.28
N SER A 711 -12.80 -16.27 -23.31
CA SER A 711 -13.70 -15.59 -24.27
C SER A 711 -15.18 -15.82 -23.93
N THR A 712 -15.59 -15.65 -22.68
CA THR A 712 -17.01 -15.42 -22.33
C THR A 712 -17.14 -14.53 -21.10
N HIS A 713 -16.44 -13.40 -21.07
CA HIS A 713 -17.08 -12.22 -20.50
C HIS A 713 -17.92 -11.61 -21.62
N ARG A 714 -19.19 -12.05 -21.70
CA ARG A 714 -20.25 -11.16 -22.18
C ARG A 714 -20.07 -9.89 -21.35
N LYS A 715 -19.66 -8.80 -22.01
CA LYS A 715 -19.86 -7.45 -21.49
C LYS A 715 -21.36 -7.31 -21.28
N ALA A 716 -21.83 -7.54 -20.06
CA ALA A 716 -23.02 -6.85 -19.61
C ALA A 716 -22.63 -5.37 -19.62
N PRO A 717 -23.31 -4.50 -20.39
CA PRO A 717 -23.14 -3.08 -20.18
C PRO A 717 -23.58 -2.80 -18.75
N LEU A 718 -22.65 -2.34 -17.92
CA LEU A 718 -23.00 -1.60 -16.71
C LEU A 718 -23.73 -0.34 -17.18
N GLN A 719 -25.03 -0.47 -17.44
CA GLN A 719 -25.94 0.67 -17.40
C GLN A 719 -25.98 1.08 -15.94
N MET A 720 -25.11 2.02 -15.56
CA MET A 720 -25.43 2.90 -14.45
C MET A 720 -26.75 3.57 -14.82
N SER A 721 -27.84 3.16 -14.17
CA SER A 721 -29.09 3.90 -14.20
C SER A 721 -28.84 5.26 -13.55
N GLN A 722 -28.32 6.21 -14.32
CA GLN A 722 -28.25 7.60 -13.94
C GLN A 722 -29.69 8.08 -13.79
N ARG A 723 -30.18 8.13 -12.54
CA ARG A 723 -31.35 8.94 -12.20
C ARG A 723 -31.01 10.36 -12.65
N LYS A 724 -31.64 10.84 -13.72
CA LYS A 724 -31.61 12.26 -14.09
C LYS A 724 -32.29 13.02 -12.96
N ILE A 725 -31.50 13.60 -12.07
CA ILE A 725 -31.99 14.50 -11.03
C ILE A 725 -32.09 15.88 -11.68
N ASP A 726 -33.29 16.47 -11.65
CA ASP A 726 -33.50 17.82 -12.19
C ASP A 726 -32.80 18.85 -11.28
N ILE A 727 -31.73 19.44 -11.80
CA ILE A 727 -30.82 20.38 -11.10
C ILE A 727 -31.56 21.62 -10.57
N SER A 728 -32.71 21.96 -11.15
CA SER A 728 -33.54 23.09 -10.73
C SER A 728 -34.28 22.88 -9.40
N GLN A 729 -34.46 21.63 -8.95
CA GLN A 729 -35.21 21.30 -7.73
C GLN A 729 -34.33 21.22 -6.47
N LEU A 730 -33.00 21.21 -6.62
CA LEU A 730 -32.04 21.03 -5.53
C LEU A 730 -31.80 22.31 -4.71
N GLU A 731 -31.49 22.17 -3.42
CA GLU A 731 -31.20 23.32 -2.55
C GLU A 731 -29.87 24.01 -2.90
N PRO A 732 -29.71 25.32 -2.62
CA PRO A 732 -28.48 26.06 -2.93
C PRO A 732 -27.20 25.47 -2.31
N GLN A 733 -27.31 24.87 -1.12
CA GLN A 733 -26.18 24.22 -0.45
C GLN A 733 -25.76 22.93 -1.17
N GLN A 734 -26.72 22.12 -1.62
CA GLN A 734 -26.44 20.90 -2.41
C GLN A 734 -25.81 21.23 -3.77
N LEU A 735 -26.20 22.35 -4.40
CA LEU A 735 -25.60 22.81 -5.65
C LEU A 735 -24.14 23.26 -5.48
N LEU A 736 -23.78 23.83 -4.33
CA LEU A 736 -22.39 24.19 -4.01
C LEU A 736 -21.49 22.95 -3.85
N GLU A 737 -21.99 21.89 -3.20
CA GLU A 737 -21.26 20.62 -3.07
C GLU A 737 -21.06 19.93 -4.42
N ILE A 738 -22.11 19.87 -5.25
CA ILE A 738 -22.04 19.31 -6.61
C ILE A 738 -21.03 20.11 -7.46
N ARG A 739 -21.03 21.44 -7.34
CA ARG A 739 -20.05 22.30 -8.02
C ARG A 739 -18.62 21.94 -7.60
N LYS A 740 -18.34 21.89 -6.30
CA LYS A 740 -17.02 21.57 -5.77
C LYS A 740 -16.54 20.18 -6.21
N SER A 741 -17.42 19.19 -6.16
CA SER A 741 -17.14 17.83 -6.63
C SER A 741 -16.83 17.80 -8.14
N THR A 742 -17.64 18.49 -8.95
CA THR A 742 -17.43 18.56 -10.40
C THR A 742 -16.12 19.28 -10.77
N GLU A 743 -15.75 20.34 -10.03
CA GLU A 743 -14.45 21.03 -10.20
C GLU A 743 -13.27 20.09 -9.90
N GLN A 744 -13.36 19.29 -8.84
CA GLN A 744 -12.33 18.30 -8.49
C GLN A 744 -12.21 17.20 -9.55
N GLU A 745 -13.33 16.69 -10.07
CA GLU A 745 -13.33 15.70 -11.15
C GLU A 745 -12.70 16.25 -12.44
N ILE A 746 -13.00 17.51 -12.81
CA ILE A 746 -12.39 18.17 -13.97
C ILE A 746 -10.88 18.28 -13.78
N GLN A 747 -10.41 18.65 -12.58
CA GLN A 747 -8.98 18.73 -12.28
C GLN A 747 -8.30 17.37 -12.43
N HIS A 748 -8.90 16.31 -11.89
CA HIS A 748 -8.41 14.93 -12.01
C HIS A 748 -8.33 14.46 -13.47
N PHE A 749 -9.37 14.70 -14.27
CA PHE A 749 -9.37 14.31 -15.69
C PHE A 749 -8.38 15.14 -16.52
N THR A 750 -8.16 16.41 -16.17
CA THR A 750 -7.15 17.26 -16.83
C THR A 750 -5.73 16.73 -16.60
N GLN A 751 -5.40 16.37 -15.35
CA GLN A 751 -4.10 15.76 -15.01
C GLN A 751 -3.91 14.41 -15.72
N SER A 752 -4.96 13.59 -15.75
CA SER A 752 -4.94 12.30 -16.45
C SER A 752 -4.69 12.46 -17.96
N LEU A 753 -5.28 13.49 -18.59
CA LEU A 753 -5.07 13.81 -20.00
C LEU A 753 -3.62 14.21 -20.27
N GLN A 754 -3.03 15.04 -19.41
CA GLN A 754 -1.63 15.46 -19.53
C GLN A 754 -0.66 14.27 -19.38
N ALA A 755 -0.95 13.34 -18.47
CA ALA A 755 -0.17 12.12 -18.31
C ALA A 755 -0.25 11.23 -19.57
N LEU A 756 -1.46 11.07 -20.15
CA LEU A 756 -1.66 10.31 -21.39
C LEU A 756 -0.92 10.94 -22.58
N GLN A 757 -0.93 12.27 -22.72
CA GLN A 757 -0.19 12.97 -23.77
C GLN A 757 1.32 12.80 -23.61
N THR A 758 1.84 12.89 -22.39
CA THR A 758 3.26 12.65 -22.09
C THR A 758 3.67 11.22 -22.45
N ALA A 759 2.83 10.23 -22.13
CA ALA A 759 3.06 8.84 -22.51
C ALA A 759 3.00 8.63 -24.03
N GLN A 760 2.09 9.29 -24.75
CA GLN A 760 2.03 9.26 -26.21
C GLN A 760 3.32 9.78 -26.85
N SER A 761 3.83 10.93 -26.38
CA SER A 761 5.10 11.49 -26.87
C SER A 761 6.26 10.51 -26.67
N LYS A 762 6.41 9.94 -25.47
CA LYS A 762 7.47 8.97 -25.19
C LYS A 762 7.37 7.72 -26.07
N LEU A 763 6.17 7.19 -26.31
CA LEU A 763 5.98 6.04 -27.20
C LEU A 763 6.28 6.39 -28.67
N GLN A 764 5.96 7.60 -29.10
CA GLN A 764 6.33 8.09 -30.42
C GLN A 764 7.85 8.25 -30.56
N ASP A 765 8.54 8.73 -29.52
CA ASP A 765 10.00 8.83 -29.48
C ASP A 765 10.65 7.44 -29.58
N CYS A 766 10.07 6.40 -28.97
CA CYS A 766 10.53 5.02 -29.13
C CYS A 766 10.42 4.55 -30.59
N VAL A 767 9.32 4.86 -31.28
CA VAL A 767 9.16 4.52 -32.71
C VAL A 767 10.19 5.25 -33.55
N ASN A 768 10.37 6.56 -33.33
CA ASN A 768 11.37 7.37 -34.03
C ASN A 768 12.79 6.87 -33.77
N THR A 769 13.07 6.37 -32.56
CA THR A 769 14.38 5.79 -32.21
C THR A 769 14.65 4.51 -32.99
N ILE A 770 13.65 3.63 -33.16
CA ILE A 770 13.79 2.43 -33.99
C ILE A 770 14.08 2.82 -35.46
N ASP A 771 13.36 3.82 -35.99
CA ASP A 771 13.56 4.30 -37.36
C ASP A 771 14.95 4.94 -37.58
N ASN A 772 15.43 5.71 -36.59
CA ASN A 772 16.76 6.32 -36.60
C ASN A 772 17.89 5.29 -36.45
N MET A 773 17.64 4.20 -35.71
CA MET A 773 18.60 3.11 -35.52
C MET A 773 18.71 2.21 -36.75
N GLU A 774 17.59 1.96 -37.47
CA GLU A 774 17.60 1.25 -38.77
C GLU A 774 18.34 2.05 -39.85
N SER A 775 18.28 3.38 -39.81
CA SER A 775 18.92 4.26 -40.80
C SER A 775 20.41 4.54 -40.52
N SER A 776 20.89 4.29 -39.29
CA SER A 776 22.28 4.56 -38.90
C SER A 776 23.23 3.39 -39.19
N LYS A 777 24.30 3.67 -39.95
CA LYS A 777 25.38 2.70 -40.22
C LYS A 777 26.40 2.56 -39.08
N GLY A 778 26.47 3.53 -38.16
CA GLY A 778 27.42 3.50 -37.03
C GLY A 778 27.05 2.46 -35.96
N GLU A 779 28.05 1.89 -35.29
CA GLU A 779 27.87 0.93 -34.18
C GLU A 779 28.08 1.57 -32.79
N ASP A 780 28.65 2.78 -32.75
CA ASP A 780 28.96 3.49 -31.52
C ASP A 780 27.72 4.26 -31.01
N LEU A 781 27.38 4.06 -29.74
CA LEU A 781 26.23 4.65 -29.06
C LEU A 781 26.64 5.20 -27.69
N LEU A 782 26.10 6.35 -27.29
CA LEU A 782 26.25 6.86 -25.93
C LEU A 782 25.05 6.41 -25.10
N VAL A 783 25.29 5.57 -24.09
CA VAL A 783 24.26 5.03 -23.20
C VAL A 783 24.19 5.88 -21.94
N PRO A 784 23.03 6.48 -21.61
CA PRO A 784 22.86 7.24 -20.37
C PRO A 784 22.86 6.28 -19.17
N MET A 785 23.80 6.47 -18.25
CA MET A 785 23.81 5.81 -16.94
C MET A 785 23.07 6.63 -15.88
N THR A 786 23.20 7.96 -15.96
CA THR A 786 22.49 8.92 -15.11
C THR A 786 22.16 10.18 -15.92
N ALA A 787 21.45 11.14 -15.32
CA ALA A 787 21.10 12.41 -15.99
C ALA A 787 22.31 13.21 -16.49
N SER A 788 23.51 12.99 -15.94
CA SER A 788 24.73 13.74 -16.26
C SER A 788 25.87 12.88 -16.79
N LEU A 789 25.71 11.56 -16.87
CA LEU A 789 26.77 10.62 -17.28
C LEU A 789 26.30 9.73 -18.41
N TYR A 790 27.03 9.78 -19.52
CA TYR A 790 26.86 8.91 -20.69
C TYR A 790 28.12 8.08 -20.89
N LEU A 791 27.95 6.78 -21.12
CA LEU A 791 29.05 5.86 -21.41
C LEU A 791 29.08 5.54 -22.91
N PRO A 792 30.27 5.50 -23.54
CA PRO A 792 30.40 4.98 -24.90
C PRO A 792 30.21 3.47 -24.89
N GLY A 793 29.33 2.98 -25.75
CA GLY A 793 29.02 1.57 -25.95
C GLY A 793 28.94 1.23 -27.43
N LYS A 794 29.03 -0.06 -27.75
CA LYS A 794 28.85 -0.58 -29.11
C LYS A 794 27.64 -1.49 -29.17
N ILE A 795 26.83 -1.32 -30.20
CA ILE A 795 25.61 -2.11 -30.41
C ILE A 795 25.98 -3.49 -30.94
N ALA A 796 25.71 -4.54 -30.16
CA ALA A 796 25.98 -5.92 -30.58
C ALA A 796 24.98 -6.45 -31.62
N GLN A 797 23.71 -6.05 -31.53
CA GLN A 797 22.63 -6.50 -32.41
C GLN A 797 21.65 -5.35 -32.67
N LYS A 798 21.46 -4.96 -33.94
CA LYS A 798 20.63 -3.80 -34.34
C LYS A 798 19.14 -4.14 -34.54
N ASP A 799 18.81 -5.40 -34.77
CA ASP A 799 17.46 -5.83 -35.14
C ASP A 799 16.61 -6.29 -33.95
N ARG A 800 17.18 -6.37 -32.75
CA ARG A 800 16.50 -6.91 -31.57
C ARG A 800 16.30 -5.84 -30.51
N TYR A 801 15.06 -5.67 -30.10
CA TYR A 801 14.62 -4.65 -29.16
C TYR A 801 13.92 -5.29 -27.97
N LEU A 802 14.20 -4.78 -26.78
CA LEU A 802 13.53 -5.20 -25.57
C LEU A 802 12.24 -4.38 -25.39
N VAL A 803 11.08 -5.02 -25.51
CA VAL A 803 9.77 -4.35 -25.48
C VAL A 803 9.01 -4.74 -24.21
N ASP A 804 8.63 -3.75 -23.41
CA ASP A 804 7.75 -3.93 -22.25
C ASP A 804 6.33 -4.33 -22.71
N ILE A 805 5.82 -5.45 -22.22
CA ILE A 805 4.47 -5.94 -22.48
C ILE A 805 3.49 -5.69 -21.32
N GLY A 806 3.97 -5.20 -20.18
CA GLY A 806 3.21 -4.95 -18.95
C GLY A 806 3.68 -5.81 -17.77
N THR A 807 3.20 -5.48 -16.57
CA THR A 807 3.43 -6.22 -15.31
C THR A 807 4.90 -6.52 -14.99
N GLY A 808 5.84 -5.69 -15.46
CA GLY A 808 7.27 -5.83 -15.24
C GLY A 808 7.99 -6.82 -16.17
N TYR A 809 7.32 -7.36 -17.19
CA TYR A 809 7.94 -8.28 -18.15
C TYR A 809 8.38 -7.59 -19.43
N PHE A 810 9.60 -7.94 -19.85
CA PHE A 810 10.22 -7.47 -21.08
C PHE A 810 10.41 -8.64 -22.04
N VAL A 811 9.99 -8.46 -23.29
CA VAL A 811 10.13 -9.48 -24.33
C VAL A 811 10.98 -8.94 -25.46
N GLU A 812 11.97 -9.73 -25.87
CA GLU A 812 12.80 -9.45 -27.03
C GLU A 812 11.97 -9.61 -28.31
N LYS A 813 11.98 -8.57 -29.16
CA LYS A 813 11.22 -8.52 -30.42
C LYS A 813 12.06 -7.90 -31.53
N ASP A 814 11.77 -8.33 -32.75
CA ASP A 814 12.33 -7.76 -33.97
C ASP A 814 11.83 -6.33 -34.18
N ALA A 815 12.58 -5.51 -34.92
CA ALA A 815 12.26 -4.11 -35.19
C ALA A 815 10.82 -3.88 -35.72
N GLN A 816 10.38 -4.69 -36.70
CA GLN A 816 9.03 -4.62 -37.27
C GLN A 816 7.95 -5.01 -36.25
N SER A 817 8.21 -6.07 -35.49
CA SER A 817 7.33 -6.55 -34.43
C SER A 817 7.18 -5.54 -33.29
N ALA A 818 8.27 -4.88 -32.89
CA ALA A 818 8.30 -3.82 -31.89
C ALA A 818 7.51 -2.59 -32.34
N ARG A 819 7.70 -2.15 -33.60
CA ARG A 819 6.97 -1.02 -34.20
C ARG A 819 5.46 -1.25 -34.17
N LYS A 820 5.02 -2.45 -34.54
CA LYS A 820 3.60 -2.84 -34.52
C LYS A 820 3.00 -2.78 -33.10
N VAL A 821 3.78 -3.17 -32.08
CA VAL A 821 3.35 -3.09 -30.67
C VAL A 821 3.22 -1.64 -30.21
N TYR A 822 4.23 -0.80 -30.49
CA TYR A 822 4.19 0.61 -30.10
C TYR A 822 3.10 1.40 -30.83
N GLN A 823 2.88 1.17 -32.14
CA GLN A 823 1.78 1.78 -32.89
C GLN A 823 0.40 1.37 -32.35
N LYS A 824 0.23 0.08 -31.99
CA LYS A 824 -1.02 -0.39 -31.36
C LYS A 824 -1.27 0.27 -30.00
N LYS A 825 -0.21 0.44 -29.19
CA LYS A 825 -0.30 1.17 -27.91
C LYS A 825 -0.62 2.65 -28.12
N LEU A 826 -0.03 3.29 -29.12
CA LEU A 826 -0.27 4.68 -29.48
C LEU A 826 -1.73 4.90 -29.92
N SER A 827 -2.28 4.03 -30.77
CA SER A 827 -3.68 4.08 -31.20
C SER A 827 -4.63 3.95 -30.00
N LYS A 828 -4.37 3.00 -29.09
CA LYS A 828 -5.21 2.78 -27.91
C LYS A 828 -5.17 4.00 -26.97
N LEU A 829 -4.00 4.53 -26.68
CA LEU A 829 -3.86 5.76 -25.88
C LEU A 829 -4.54 6.95 -26.57
N GLY A 830 -4.52 7.01 -27.90
CA GLY A 830 -5.22 8.02 -28.70
C GLY A 830 -6.73 8.00 -28.49
N ASP A 831 -7.33 6.80 -28.54
CA ASP A 831 -8.77 6.63 -28.33
C ASP A 831 -9.19 6.92 -26.89
N ASP A 832 -8.38 6.51 -25.92
CA ASP A 832 -8.65 6.79 -24.51
C ASP A 832 -8.51 8.30 -24.19
N ALA A 833 -7.55 9.00 -24.80
CA ALA A 833 -7.43 10.45 -24.70
C ALA A 833 -8.63 11.19 -25.34
N LYS A 834 -9.20 10.68 -26.44
CA LYS A 834 -10.41 11.25 -27.07
C LYS A 834 -11.63 11.13 -26.15
N LYS A 835 -11.87 9.94 -25.59
CA LYS A 835 -12.98 9.73 -24.64
C LYS A 835 -12.85 10.64 -23.42
N LEU A 836 -11.64 10.80 -22.91
CA LEU A 836 -11.38 11.66 -21.76
C LEU A 836 -11.65 13.14 -22.08
N LYS A 837 -11.29 13.60 -23.28
CA LYS A 837 -11.65 14.94 -23.76
C LYS A 837 -13.16 15.15 -23.84
N GLU A 838 -13.90 14.16 -24.37
CA GLU A 838 -15.36 14.22 -24.44
C GLU A 838 -16.00 14.32 -23.04
N ILE A 839 -15.51 13.51 -22.09
CA ILE A 839 -15.96 13.57 -20.68
C ILE A 839 -15.67 14.93 -20.07
N LEU A 840 -14.50 15.51 -20.35
CA LEU A 840 -14.11 16.83 -19.83
C LEU A 840 -15.03 17.93 -20.37
N VAL A 841 -15.37 17.89 -21.67
CA VAL A 841 -16.35 18.81 -22.28
C VAL A 841 -17.72 18.69 -21.59
N GLN A 842 -18.23 17.46 -21.43
CA GLN A 842 -19.51 17.21 -20.76
C GLN A 842 -19.51 17.70 -19.30
N LYS A 843 -18.44 17.47 -18.55
CA LYS A 843 -18.32 17.91 -17.15
C LYS A 843 -18.22 19.43 -17.04
N ASN A 844 -17.53 20.08 -17.97
CA ASN A 844 -17.45 21.54 -18.02
C ASN A 844 -18.81 22.18 -18.36
N GLU A 845 -19.60 21.55 -19.23
CA GLU A 845 -20.99 21.95 -19.48
C GLU A 845 -21.87 21.80 -18.24
N ILE A 846 -21.74 20.69 -17.50
CA ILE A 846 -22.44 20.48 -16.23
C ILE A 846 -22.05 21.56 -15.21
N LEU A 847 -20.76 21.87 -15.07
CA LEU A 847 -20.27 22.91 -14.17
C LEU A 847 -20.87 24.29 -14.50
N ASN A 848 -20.92 24.64 -15.79
CA ASN A 848 -21.51 25.89 -16.26
C ASN A 848 -23.02 25.95 -15.95
N ASN A 849 -23.74 24.85 -16.19
CA ASN A 849 -25.17 24.75 -15.89
C ASN A 849 -25.45 24.87 -14.39
N VAL A 850 -24.68 24.19 -13.54
CA VAL A 850 -24.80 24.27 -12.07
C VAL A 850 -24.50 25.69 -11.59
N THR A 851 -23.47 26.33 -12.12
CA THR A 851 -23.10 27.71 -11.76
C THR A 851 -24.18 28.72 -12.16
N LEU A 852 -24.81 28.54 -13.32
CA LEU A 852 -25.90 29.39 -13.79
C LEU A 852 -27.15 29.26 -12.90
N VAL A 853 -27.54 28.03 -12.56
CA VAL A 853 -28.70 27.75 -11.68
C VAL A 853 -28.43 28.26 -10.26
N LEU A 854 -27.22 28.04 -9.73
CA LEU A 854 -26.82 28.54 -8.43
C LEU A 854 -26.91 30.08 -8.37
N ARG A 855 -26.39 30.78 -9.40
CA ARG A 855 -26.47 32.25 -9.48
C ARG A 855 -27.91 32.73 -9.54
N LYS A 856 -28.79 32.03 -10.28
CA LYS A 856 -30.22 32.36 -10.37
C LYS A 856 -30.91 32.23 -9.01
N LYS A 857 -30.70 31.12 -8.29
CA LYS A 857 -31.30 30.90 -6.96
C LYS A 857 -30.79 31.86 -5.90
N VAL A 858 -29.51 32.23 -5.93
CA VAL A 858 -28.94 33.22 -5.00
C VAL A 858 -29.58 34.61 -5.22
N MET A 859 -29.82 35.01 -6.47
CA MET A 859 -30.53 36.27 -6.77
C MET A 859 -32.00 36.23 -6.33
N GLU A 860 -32.71 35.13 -6.56
CA GLU A 860 -34.10 34.95 -6.11
C GLU A 860 -34.21 35.00 -4.57
N SER A 861 -33.26 34.40 -3.86
CA SER A 861 -33.20 34.44 -2.38
C SER A 861 -32.91 35.84 -1.84
N GLN A 862 -32.11 36.65 -2.54
CA GLN A 862 -31.83 38.04 -2.15
C GLN A 862 -33.05 38.95 -2.37
N GLN A 863 -33.77 38.77 -3.48
CA GLN A 863 -35.00 39.53 -3.75
C GLN A 863 -36.13 39.23 -2.75
N GLN A 864 -36.23 37.98 -2.27
CA GLN A 864 -37.21 37.61 -1.24
C GLN A 864 -36.89 38.22 0.14
N GLN A 865 -35.60 38.42 0.46
CA GLN A 865 -35.20 39.08 1.72
C GLN A 865 -35.41 40.61 1.68
N GLU A 866 -35.34 41.23 0.51
CA GLU A 866 -35.64 42.67 0.35
C GLU A 866 -37.14 42.98 0.35
N GLY A 867 -37.99 42.04 -0.09
CA GLY A 867 -39.46 42.18 -0.04
C GLY A 867 -40.12 41.93 1.32
N GLN A 868 -39.36 41.48 2.33
CA GLN A 868 -39.84 41.27 3.71
C GLN A 868 -39.37 42.37 4.68
N LYS A 869 -38.79 43.47 4.19
CA LYS A 869 -38.43 44.65 4.99
C LYS A 869 -39.43 45.79 4.86
#